data_AF-A0A2K9BS96-F1
#
_entry.id   AF-A0A2K9BS96-F1
#
_cell.length_a   1.000
_cell.length_b   1.000
_cell.length_c   1.000
_cell.angle_alpha   90.00
_cell.angle_beta   90.00
_cell.angle_gamma   90.00
#
_symmetry.space_group_name_H-M   'P 1'
#
loop_
_entity.id
_entity.type
_entity.pdbx_description
1 polymer ?
#
loop_
_entity_poly.entity_id
_entity_poly.type
_entity_poly.pdbx_seq_one_letter_code
_entity_poly.pdbx_strand_id
1 'polypeptide(L)'
;MKKITIYAPVDGFVKSLKELNDGVFSENMLGEGCYIEPKSNVFYSPVKTGKLGQIFDTKHAYFFETSDGINILMHIGLDTVNLNGSPFKTKISSNSKVDLKTAIVEVDFDLIEQRNISKNTPIVMDTNLNSSYKFRLTKTGLVKHGEPIGEYIFEAKSNITKELTTAEKVQILLNTKGKYELVAEKIYELVGTNSNYVKVFNCMTRLRFEIKNRDLVDETAILKIPIVKGVVWAGNQCQIVIGGEVYKVKDAVENYVTKLSLGTTAINTKKQPKIKRFMVAVTSIILPGLPILMTAGLLMGLKAILVLSGVIVDMGIGAGGPINMDVDTFSAFINIAAETGLKLLGIFIGYNTMKWLGGSTIMQLFVSLAIAGATLGQGNLPELVIFNINGFIVKAGMYTTSIIPHIVSAFLLFYLDRWIKTWMPTTIDVLFRPLLSFIIVYTAVFFVFGPILYIIEQGIAYVVNLATKIPFGIGVMIFCIVWQPLVLTGMHVAVFMPIGINVAQGIPSTLLALNIAVFAQLGAVIGVAVRTKNLKLRVASIATIPGAIVGVTEPILYGINLPKWRPFLAGIIASGIFGLISGMLAIEARIPGGLGIFGFTGAMGEPVTEGLIQSVNNIFTGIPNSLVLNTVLWLVINLGVIPCGIVFSYFMYEERKNEKKEISKINKMLIGYYSLSLGIKKNEAKEALQPHLQAIESLVTIADIDKIKLIENELVKITTVGVQLEKAIINNEKEKAAIIKKVKIMHTKNVQDEDAINELLTKFEMLSDNQKVNELEQKLELLNEQNNRNMLWLKNWQEQVFSKIEINLDDISISAKNSELKNLNTWYWNAIHSLDINYMINESLINEIDKKALRKK
;
A
#
# COMPACT_ATOMS: atom_id res chain seq x y z
N MET A 1 -44.94 32.00 -12.53
CA MET A 1 -43.95 30.98 -12.98
C MET A 1 -42.83 31.71 -13.70
N LYS A 2 -41.59 31.54 -13.24
CA LYS A 2 -40.41 32.15 -13.89
C LYS A 2 -40.13 31.37 -15.17
N LYS A 3 -40.18 32.02 -16.34
CA LYS A 3 -39.96 31.40 -17.65
C LYS A 3 -38.82 32.12 -18.35
N ILE A 4 -37.88 31.37 -18.92
CA ILE A 4 -36.78 31.92 -19.71
C ILE A 4 -36.91 31.40 -21.13
N THR A 5 -37.12 32.31 -22.07
CA THR A 5 -37.21 31.99 -23.50
C THR A 5 -35.83 32.04 -24.14
N ILE A 6 -35.50 30.99 -24.90
CA ILE A 6 -34.31 30.90 -25.75
C ILE A 6 -34.71 31.21 -27.19
N TYR A 7 -33.85 31.97 -27.87
CA TYR A 7 -34.04 32.42 -29.24
C TYR A 7 -32.98 31.81 -30.14
N ALA A 8 -33.30 31.66 -31.43
CA ALA A 8 -32.36 31.19 -32.44
C ALA A 8 -31.20 32.19 -32.59
N PRO A 9 -29.95 31.82 -32.26
CA PRO A 9 -28.79 32.68 -32.46
C PRO A 9 -28.39 32.83 -33.94
N VAL A 10 -28.97 32.02 -34.83
CA VAL A 10 -28.60 31.96 -36.25
C VAL A 10 -29.80 31.46 -37.07
N ASP A 11 -29.86 31.81 -38.35
CA ASP A 11 -30.79 31.16 -39.28
C ASP A 11 -30.41 29.69 -39.44
N GLY A 12 -31.37 28.78 -39.35
CA GLY A 12 -31.07 27.35 -39.35
C GLY A 12 -32.27 26.45 -39.20
N PHE A 13 -32.00 25.18 -38.91
CA PHE A 13 -33.01 24.17 -38.64
C PHE A 13 -32.87 23.66 -37.20
N VAL A 14 -33.90 23.83 -36.38
CA VAL A 14 -33.90 23.44 -34.96
C VAL A 14 -34.45 22.03 -34.79
N LYS A 15 -33.74 21.19 -34.04
CA LYS A 15 -34.10 19.80 -33.71
C LYS A 15 -33.90 19.50 -32.23
N SER A 16 -34.46 18.37 -31.76
CA SER A 16 -34.26 17.89 -30.40
C SER A 16 -32.82 17.41 -30.19
N LEU A 17 -32.23 17.67 -29.02
CA LEU A 17 -30.90 17.13 -28.65
C LEU A 17 -30.79 15.61 -28.82
N LYS A 18 -31.87 14.86 -28.61
CA LYS A 18 -31.89 13.40 -28.75
C LYS A 18 -31.64 12.91 -30.18
N GLU A 19 -31.84 13.78 -31.18
CA GLU A 19 -31.59 13.48 -32.59
C GLU A 19 -30.13 13.77 -32.98
N LEU A 20 -29.32 14.30 -32.06
CA LEU A 20 -27.91 14.57 -32.28
C LEU A 20 -27.11 13.28 -32.05
N ASN A 21 -26.15 12.99 -32.93
CA ASN A 21 -25.34 11.77 -32.86
C ASN A 21 -24.01 12.02 -32.14
N ASP A 22 -24.09 12.46 -30.88
CA ASP A 22 -22.94 12.77 -30.03
C ASP A 22 -23.26 12.37 -28.58
N GLY A 23 -22.73 11.24 -28.11
CA GLY A 23 -23.10 10.62 -26.82
C GLY A 23 -22.95 11.51 -25.56
N VAL A 24 -22.52 12.76 -25.69
CA VAL A 24 -22.44 13.77 -24.63
C VAL A 24 -23.69 14.65 -24.57
N PHE A 25 -24.07 15.31 -25.67
CA PHE A 25 -25.21 16.23 -25.68
C PHE A 25 -26.55 15.49 -25.89
N SER A 26 -26.56 14.40 -26.65
CA SER A 26 -27.77 13.58 -26.86
C SER A 26 -28.28 12.89 -25.58
N GLU A 27 -27.38 12.65 -24.61
CA GLU A 27 -27.68 12.08 -23.29
C GLU A 27 -27.97 13.15 -22.21
N ASN A 28 -28.03 14.45 -22.59
CA ASN A 28 -28.21 15.60 -21.70
C ASN A 28 -27.12 15.75 -20.60
N MET A 29 -25.92 15.20 -20.79
CA MET A 29 -24.84 15.27 -19.78
C MET A 29 -24.44 16.72 -19.45
N LEU A 30 -24.48 17.61 -20.45
CA LEU A 30 -24.14 19.02 -20.33
C LEU A 30 -25.36 19.94 -20.14
N GLY A 31 -26.56 19.37 -20.05
CA GLY A 31 -27.80 20.12 -19.88
C GLY A 31 -28.94 19.72 -20.81
N GLU A 32 -30.16 20.08 -20.42
CA GLU A 32 -31.32 20.02 -21.32
C GLU A 32 -31.33 21.21 -22.29
N GLY A 33 -31.81 21.00 -23.51
CA GLY A 33 -31.84 22.02 -24.56
C GLY A 33 -32.21 21.51 -25.94
N CYS A 34 -31.67 22.16 -26.97
CA CYS A 34 -31.88 21.83 -28.39
C CYS A 34 -30.58 22.00 -29.18
N TYR A 35 -30.57 21.58 -30.45
CA TYR A 35 -29.48 21.94 -31.35
C TYR A 35 -30.00 22.57 -32.64
N ILE A 36 -29.15 23.36 -33.28
CA ILE A 36 -29.44 24.04 -34.54
C ILE A 36 -28.44 23.59 -35.60
N GLU A 37 -28.94 23.29 -36.80
CA GLU A 37 -28.16 23.15 -38.02
C GLU A 37 -28.07 24.54 -38.69
N PRO A 38 -26.93 25.25 -38.58
CA PRO A 38 -26.81 26.62 -39.04
C PRO A 38 -26.79 26.74 -40.57
N LYS A 39 -27.44 27.79 -41.09
CA LYS A 39 -27.41 28.21 -42.51
C LYS A 39 -26.64 29.51 -42.73
N SER A 40 -26.49 30.33 -41.70
CA SER A 40 -25.74 31.59 -41.72
C SER A 40 -24.49 31.46 -40.86
N ASN A 41 -23.42 32.17 -41.21
CA ASN A 41 -22.10 32.04 -40.59
C ASN A 41 -21.87 32.99 -39.40
N VAL A 42 -22.83 33.85 -39.07
CA VAL A 42 -22.75 34.78 -37.94
C VAL A 42 -23.74 34.37 -36.87
N PHE A 43 -23.25 34.12 -35.65
CA PHE A 43 -24.05 33.77 -34.48
C PHE A 43 -24.25 34.98 -33.59
N TYR A 44 -25.48 35.15 -33.11
CA TYR A 44 -25.93 36.20 -32.21
C TYR A 44 -26.24 35.62 -30.83
N SER A 45 -26.65 36.48 -29.89
CA SER A 45 -27.04 36.00 -28.56
C SER A 45 -28.32 35.15 -28.61
N PRO A 46 -28.34 33.96 -27.96
CA PRO A 46 -29.56 33.15 -27.81
C PRO A 46 -30.50 33.66 -26.71
N VAL A 47 -30.12 34.73 -25.98
CA VAL A 47 -30.88 35.29 -24.87
C VAL A 47 -31.27 36.74 -25.14
N LYS A 48 -32.49 37.13 -24.75
CA LYS A 48 -33.02 38.47 -25.03
C LYS A 48 -32.27 39.59 -24.33
N THR A 49 -31.91 39.37 -23.08
CA THR A 49 -31.15 40.29 -22.23
C THR A 49 -30.25 39.47 -21.33
N GLY A 50 -28.94 39.70 -21.42
CA GLY A 50 -27.97 39.00 -20.59
C GLY A 50 -26.57 39.56 -20.74
N LYS A 51 -25.62 38.76 -20.31
CA LYS A 51 -24.19 39.06 -20.37
C LYS A 51 -23.46 37.84 -20.91
N LEU A 52 -22.47 38.05 -21.77
CA LEU A 52 -21.57 36.97 -22.19
C LEU A 52 -20.60 36.69 -21.03
N GLY A 53 -20.84 35.64 -20.25
CA GLY A 53 -20.08 35.33 -19.04
C GLY A 53 -18.67 34.83 -19.35
N GLN A 54 -18.57 33.81 -20.22
CA GLN A 54 -17.31 33.17 -20.54
C GLN A 54 -17.22 32.81 -22.03
N ILE A 55 -16.01 32.94 -22.58
CA ILE A 55 -15.61 32.45 -23.89
C ILE A 55 -14.51 31.41 -23.64
N PHE A 56 -14.65 30.22 -24.19
CA PHE A 56 -13.64 29.17 -24.04
C PHE A 56 -12.39 29.47 -24.88
N ASP A 57 -11.22 28.98 -24.45
CA ASP A 57 -9.92 29.32 -25.06
C ASP A 57 -9.85 29.03 -26.57
N THR A 58 -10.44 27.91 -27.01
CA THR A 58 -10.51 27.53 -28.43
C THR A 58 -11.73 28.10 -29.15
N LYS A 59 -12.49 29.02 -28.52
CA LYS A 59 -13.60 29.81 -29.09
C LYS A 59 -14.76 28.99 -29.70
N HIS A 60 -14.83 27.70 -29.40
CA HIS A 60 -15.89 26.82 -29.89
C HIS A 60 -17.19 26.92 -29.08
N ALA A 61 -17.12 27.47 -27.86
CA ALA A 61 -18.25 27.54 -26.95
C ALA A 61 -18.33 28.91 -26.23
N TYR A 62 -19.57 29.32 -25.94
CA TYR A 62 -19.90 30.63 -25.38
C TYR A 62 -20.98 30.49 -24.29
N PHE A 63 -20.68 30.97 -23.08
CA PHE A 63 -21.62 30.98 -21.96
C PHE A 63 -22.31 32.33 -21.80
N PHE A 64 -23.62 32.31 -21.70
CA PHE A 64 -24.48 33.47 -21.50
C PHE A 64 -25.11 33.44 -20.11
N GLU A 65 -24.87 34.46 -19.31
CA GLU A 65 -25.53 34.69 -18.04
C GLU A 65 -26.79 35.52 -18.28
N THR A 66 -27.96 34.93 -18.05
CA THR A 66 -29.24 35.65 -18.06
C THR A 66 -29.36 36.54 -16.82
N SER A 67 -30.16 37.61 -16.89
CA SER A 67 -30.49 38.46 -15.73
C SER A 67 -31.10 37.68 -14.55
N ASP A 68 -31.59 36.47 -14.82
CA ASP A 68 -32.22 35.58 -13.86
C ASP A 68 -31.26 34.61 -13.16
N GLY A 69 -29.95 34.71 -13.43
CA GLY A 69 -28.90 33.90 -12.78
C GLY A 69 -28.70 32.51 -13.42
N ILE A 70 -29.20 32.31 -14.64
CA ILE A 70 -29.06 31.04 -15.38
C ILE A 70 -28.00 31.18 -16.47
N ASN A 71 -27.16 30.15 -16.59
CA ASN A 71 -26.11 30.04 -17.59
C ASN A 71 -26.60 29.18 -18.77
N ILE A 72 -26.57 29.75 -19.96
CA ILE A 72 -26.87 29.08 -21.23
C ILE A 72 -25.57 28.90 -22.01
N LEU A 73 -25.28 27.67 -22.41
CA LEU A 73 -24.16 27.30 -23.25
C LEU A 73 -24.59 27.25 -24.72
N MET A 74 -23.86 27.94 -25.60
CA MET A 74 -23.92 27.77 -27.05
C MET A 74 -22.60 27.15 -27.52
N HIS A 75 -22.66 25.90 -27.99
CA HIS A 75 -21.50 25.16 -28.49
C HIS A 75 -21.59 25.06 -30.02
N ILE A 76 -20.61 25.57 -30.77
CA ILE A 76 -20.70 25.70 -32.22
C ILE A 76 -19.91 24.59 -32.92
N GLY A 77 -20.62 23.67 -33.56
CA GLY A 77 -20.07 22.47 -34.19
C GLY A 77 -19.62 21.42 -33.18
N LEU A 78 -19.78 20.14 -33.51
CA LEU A 78 -19.33 19.03 -32.66
C LEU A 78 -17.84 18.82 -32.86
N ASP A 79 -17.04 18.62 -31.81
CA ASP A 79 -15.59 18.42 -31.88
C ASP A 79 -14.73 19.58 -32.46
N THR A 80 -15.32 20.77 -32.66
CA THR A 80 -14.60 21.97 -33.14
C THR A 80 -13.56 22.50 -32.15
N VAL A 81 -13.57 22.03 -30.89
CA VAL A 81 -12.49 22.24 -29.91
C VAL A 81 -11.12 21.82 -30.47
N ASN A 82 -11.08 20.77 -31.30
CA ASN A 82 -9.85 20.25 -31.93
C ASN A 82 -9.25 21.18 -32.99
N LEU A 83 -9.98 22.24 -33.39
CA LEU A 83 -9.53 23.22 -34.38
C LEU A 83 -8.80 24.43 -33.76
N ASN A 84 -8.60 24.42 -32.43
CA ASN A 84 -7.80 25.42 -31.69
C ASN A 84 -8.17 26.88 -32.02
N GLY A 85 -9.45 27.18 -32.22
CA GLY A 85 -9.93 28.54 -32.48
C GLY A 85 -9.76 29.06 -33.90
N SER A 86 -9.19 28.28 -34.82
CA SER A 86 -8.94 28.72 -36.21
C SER A 86 -10.19 29.13 -37.02
N PRO A 87 -11.37 28.46 -36.93
CA PRO A 87 -12.55 28.87 -37.70
C PRO A 87 -13.35 30.01 -37.04
N PHE A 88 -12.97 30.47 -35.84
CA PHE A 88 -13.81 31.35 -35.03
C PHE A 88 -13.26 32.77 -34.92
N LYS A 89 -14.01 33.72 -35.48
CA LYS A 89 -13.74 35.16 -35.34
C LYS A 89 -14.75 35.79 -34.38
N THR A 90 -14.43 35.76 -33.08
CA THR A 90 -15.23 36.40 -32.03
C THR A 90 -15.28 37.92 -32.22
N LYS A 91 -16.48 38.53 -32.13
CA LYS A 91 -16.71 39.97 -32.34
C LYS A 91 -16.82 40.79 -31.05
N ILE A 92 -16.94 40.12 -29.90
CA ILE A 92 -17.16 40.76 -28.59
C ILE A 92 -16.30 40.11 -27.49
N SER A 93 -15.95 40.85 -26.45
CA SER A 93 -15.20 40.34 -25.30
C SER A 93 -16.12 39.77 -24.21
N SER A 94 -15.59 38.85 -23.40
CA SER A 94 -16.26 38.38 -22.17
C SER A 94 -16.67 39.55 -21.27
N ASN A 95 -17.69 39.32 -20.45
CA ASN A 95 -18.38 40.28 -19.59
C ASN A 95 -19.21 41.38 -20.28
N SER A 96 -19.31 41.40 -21.61
CA SER A 96 -20.13 42.39 -22.32
C SER A 96 -21.63 42.11 -22.19
N LYS A 97 -22.45 43.17 -22.11
CA LYS A 97 -23.91 43.05 -22.20
C LYS A 97 -24.30 42.63 -23.62
N VAL A 98 -25.25 41.72 -23.73
CA VAL A 98 -25.71 41.17 -25.01
C VAL A 98 -27.23 41.18 -25.10
N ASP A 99 -27.72 41.37 -26.31
CA ASP A 99 -29.12 41.23 -26.71
C ASP A 99 -29.22 40.42 -28.02
N LEU A 100 -30.45 40.18 -28.51
CA LEU A 100 -30.66 39.40 -29.74
C LEU A 100 -30.00 40.00 -30.98
N LYS A 101 -29.67 41.29 -31.01
CA LYS A 101 -29.03 41.97 -32.15
C LYS A 101 -27.50 41.95 -32.05
N THR A 102 -26.95 41.51 -30.93
CA THR A 102 -25.51 41.50 -30.67
C THR A 102 -24.84 40.30 -31.35
N ALA A 103 -23.98 40.57 -32.35
CA ALA A 103 -23.20 39.54 -33.02
C ALA A 103 -22.06 39.05 -32.10
N ILE A 104 -21.98 37.74 -31.87
CA ILE A 104 -21.05 37.12 -30.92
C ILE A 104 -19.81 36.60 -31.63
N VAL A 105 -20.02 35.81 -32.69
CA VAL A 105 -18.95 35.13 -33.42
C VAL A 105 -19.33 34.91 -34.88
N GLU A 106 -18.35 35.06 -35.76
CA GLU A 106 -18.41 34.66 -37.16
C GLU A 106 -17.57 33.40 -37.36
N VAL A 107 -18.12 32.42 -38.09
CA VAL A 107 -17.62 31.05 -38.18
C VAL A 107 -17.31 30.70 -39.63
N ASP A 108 -16.10 30.21 -39.89
CA ASP A 108 -15.71 29.67 -41.19
C ASP A 108 -16.19 28.21 -41.31
N PHE A 109 -17.37 28.02 -41.91
CA PHE A 109 -17.92 26.67 -42.11
C PHE A 109 -17.19 25.87 -43.19
N ASP A 110 -16.55 26.53 -44.17
CA ASP A 110 -15.79 25.84 -45.20
C ASP A 110 -14.61 25.10 -44.56
N LEU A 111 -13.95 25.72 -43.58
CA LEU A 111 -12.87 25.10 -42.81
C LEU A 111 -13.36 23.93 -41.93
N ILE A 112 -14.57 24.02 -41.38
CA ILE A 112 -15.17 22.94 -40.56
C ILE A 112 -15.55 21.75 -41.45
N GLU A 113 -16.14 22.01 -42.62
CA GLU A 113 -16.56 20.98 -43.58
C GLU A 113 -15.34 20.28 -44.23
N GLN A 114 -14.26 21.01 -44.54
CA GLN A 114 -12.99 20.43 -45.02
C GLN A 114 -12.37 19.43 -44.04
N ARG A 115 -12.66 19.56 -42.74
CA ARG A 115 -12.15 18.68 -41.68
C ARG A 115 -13.10 17.52 -41.35
N ASN A 116 -14.21 17.41 -42.08
CA ASN A 116 -15.27 16.41 -41.87
C ASN A 116 -15.87 16.47 -40.45
N ILE A 117 -16.00 17.69 -39.92
CA ILE A 117 -16.51 17.97 -38.58
C ILE A 117 -17.95 18.49 -38.71
N SER A 118 -18.85 18.10 -37.79
CA SER A 118 -20.25 18.52 -37.83
C SER A 118 -20.41 20.00 -37.43
N LYS A 119 -21.20 20.76 -38.19
CA LYS A 119 -21.55 22.16 -37.88
C LYS A 119 -22.74 22.32 -36.95
N ASN A 120 -23.30 21.22 -36.43
CA ASN A 120 -24.44 21.26 -35.53
C ASN A 120 -24.08 21.99 -34.24
N THR A 121 -24.94 22.91 -33.81
CA THR A 121 -24.69 23.82 -32.68
C THR A 121 -25.67 23.52 -31.54
N PRO A 122 -25.26 22.77 -30.50
CA PRO A 122 -26.05 22.61 -29.28
C PRO A 122 -26.23 23.94 -28.50
N ILE A 123 -27.42 24.13 -27.96
CA ILE A 123 -27.78 25.21 -27.05
C ILE A 123 -28.44 24.59 -25.81
N VAL A 124 -27.74 24.62 -24.67
CA VAL A 124 -28.13 23.90 -23.44
C VAL A 124 -28.00 24.77 -22.20
N MET A 125 -28.71 24.42 -21.13
CA MET A 125 -28.57 25.05 -19.81
C MET A 125 -27.61 24.25 -18.94
N ASP A 126 -26.62 24.90 -18.33
CA ASP A 126 -25.68 24.24 -17.42
C ASP A 126 -26.39 23.64 -16.18
N THR A 127 -26.24 22.33 -15.98
CA THR A 127 -26.90 21.53 -14.95
C THR A 127 -26.27 21.64 -13.56
N ASN A 128 -25.05 22.20 -13.44
CA ASN A 128 -24.34 22.22 -12.15
C ASN A 128 -24.95 23.17 -11.10
N LEU A 129 -25.89 24.04 -11.48
CA LEU A 129 -26.46 25.05 -10.58
C LEU A 129 -28.01 25.14 -10.56
N ASN A 130 -28.75 24.51 -11.49
CA ASN A 130 -30.18 24.81 -11.68
C ASN A 130 -31.07 23.59 -12.04
N SER A 131 -31.11 22.55 -11.20
CA SER A 131 -31.96 21.34 -11.38
C SER A 131 -33.49 21.56 -11.27
N SER A 132 -33.95 22.80 -11.14
CA SER A 132 -35.37 23.19 -10.95
C SER A 132 -36.06 23.70 -12.22
N TYR A 133 -35.37 23.69 -13.37
CA TYR A 133 -35.92 24.11 -14.66
C TYR A 133 -36.01 22.92 -15.61
N LYS A 134 -37.16 22.77 -16.29
CA LYS A 134 -37.31 21.84 -17.41
C LYS A 134 -37.34 22.58 -18.72
N PHE A 135 -36.67 22.03 -19.73
CA PHE A 135 -36.69 22.57 -21.08
C PHE A 135 -37.92 22.08 -21.84
N ARG A 136 -38.65 23.01 -22.45
CA ARG A 136 -39.71 22.72 -23.42
C ARG A 136 -39.34 23.35 -24.76
N LEU A 137 -39.16 22.50 -25.75
CA LEU A 137 -38.97 22.94 -27.13
C LEU A 137 -40.30 23.50 -27.66
N THR A 138 -40.31 24.74 -28.14
CA THR A 138 -41.53 25.42 -28.60
C THR A 138 -41.65 25.43 -30.12
N LYS A 139 -40.53 25.33 -30.85
CA LYS A 139 -40.49 25.30 -32.31
C LYS A 139 -39.42 24.34 -32.82
N THR A 140 -39.78 23.49 -33.78
CA THR A 140 -38.88 22.65 -34.56
C THR A 140 -38.98 23.04 -36.04
N GLY A 141 -37.92 22.79 -36.79
CA GLY A 141 -37.87 23.10 -38.22
C GLY A 141 -37.13 24.39 -38.55
N LEU A 142 -37.44 24.99 -39.71
CA LEU A 142 -36.74 26.18 -40.20
C LEU A 142 -37.08 27.40 -39.33
N VAL A 143 -36.04 28.05 -38.82
CA VAL A 143 -36.13 29.26 -37.99
C VAL A 143 -35.22 30.36 -38.53
N LYS A 144 -35.62 31.61 -38.31
CA LYS A 144 -34.78 32.78 -38.53
C LYS A 144 -34.14 33.25 -37.23
N HIS A 145 -32.99 33.90 -37.33
CA HIS A 145 -32.33 34.58 -36.22
C HIS A 145 -33.32 35.47 -35.45
N GLY A 146 -33.31 35.33 -34.12
CA GLY A 146 -34.17 36.09 -33.21
C GLY A 146 -35.58 35.51 -33.02
N GLU A 147 -35.93 34.37 -33.64
CA GLU A 147 -37.17 33.66 -33.35
C GLU A 147 -37.07 32.83 -32.06
N PRO A 148 -38.14 32.71 -31.25
CA PRO A 148 -38.15 31.87 -30.06
C PRO A 148 -38.17 30.38 -30.44
N ILE A 149 -37.28 29.60 -29.83
CA ILE A 149 -37.09 28.17 -30.15
C ILE A 149 -37.41 27.23 -28.99
N GLY A 150 -37.28 27.69 -27.74
CA GLY A 150 -37.61 26.91 -26.55
C GLY A 150 -37.77 27.76 -25.30
N GLU A 151 -38.32 27.17 -24.25
CA GLU A 151 -38.52 27.81 -22.95
C GLU A 151 -38.04 26.90 -21.83
N TYR A 152 -37.32 27.46 -20.86
CA TYR A 152 -37.09 26.84 -19.57
C TYR A 152 -38.15 27.30 -18.57
N ILE A 153 -38.86 26.35 -17.99
CA ILE A 153 -39.95 26.60 -17.04
C ILE A 153 -39.46 26.23 -15.65
N PHE A 154 -39.52 27.20 -14.72
CA PHE A 154 -39.23 26.95 -13.31
C PHE A 154 -40.35 26.12 -12.68
N GLU A 155 -40.05 24.89 -12.31
CA GLU A 155 -40.87 24.08 -11.42
C GLU A 155 -40.43 24.40 -9.99
N ALA A 156 -41.17 25.28 -9.31
CA ALA A 156 -41.00 25.43 -7.87
C ALA A 156 -41.26 24.06 -7.25
N LYS A 157 -40.26 23.50 -6.55
CA LYS A 157 -40.49 22.39 -5.61
C LYS A 157 -41.48 22.89 -4.58
N SER A 158 -42.77 22.65 -4.82
CA SER A 158 -43.77 22.74 -3.78
C SER A 158 -43.36 21.72 -2.73
N ASN A 159 -43.21 22.19 -1.49
CA ASN A 159 -43.27 21.36 -0.31
C ASN A 159 -44.62 20.64 -0.30
N ILE A 160 -44.65 19.51 -0.98
CA ILE A 160 -45.51 18.39 -0.66
C ILE A 160 -44.50 17.29 -0.39
N THR A 161 -44.35 16.97 0.90
CA THR A 161 -43.97 15.66 1.39
C THR A 161 -44.82 14.63 0.65
N LYS A 162 -44.37 14.20 -0.52
CA LYS A 162 -44.63 12.83 -0.92
C LYS A 162 -43.64 12.04 -0.07
N GLU A 163 -44.13 11.46 1.03
CA GLU A 163 -43.41 10.34 1.64
C GLU A 163 -43.06 9.39 0.50
N LEU A 164 -41.76 9.30 0.19
CA LEU A 164 -41.27 8.30 -0.75
C LEU A 164 -41.83 6.97 -0.28
N THR A 165 -42.57 6.30 -1.15
CA THR A 165 -43.11 4.98 -0.83
C THR A 165 -41.96 4.07 -0.44
N THR A 166 -42.20 3.09 0.45
CA THR A 166 -41.17 2.14 0.90
C THR A 166 -40.47 1.48 -0.31
N ALA A 167 -41.21 1.23 -1.40
CA ALA A 167 -40.67 0.77 -2.68
C ALA A 167 -39.68 1.75 -3.34
N GLU A 168 -39.97 3.06 -3.38
CA GLU A 168 -39.07 4.08 -3.94
C GLU A 168 -37.80 4.26 -3.08
N LYS A 169 -37.93 4.24 -1.75
CA LYS A 169 -36.77 4.30 -0.82
C LYS A 169 -35.87 3.08 -0.97
N VAL A 170 -36.46 1.89 -1.11
CA VAL A 170 -35.72 0.64 -1.37
C VAL A 170 -35.02 0.71 -2.72
N GLN A 171 -35.68 1.16 -3.79
CA GLN A 171 -35.08 1.28 -5.12
C GLN A 171 -33.89 2.25 -5.14
N ILE A 172 -34.00 3.39 -4.44
CA ILE A 172 -32.90 4.36 -4.28
C ILE A 172 -31.74 3.71 -3.52
N LEU A 173 -32.01 3.03 -2.40
CA LEU A 173 -31.00 2.36 -1.58
C LEU A 173 -30.30 1.19 -2.30
N LEU A 174 -31.01 0.51 -3.21
CA LEU A 174 -30.47 -0.53 -4.09
C LEU A 174 -29.57 0.03 -5.18
N ASN A 175 -29.85 1.26 -5.65
CA ASN A 175 -29.13 1.98 -6.70
C ASN A 175 -28.02 2.90 -6.18
N THR A 176 -27.89 3.09 -4.86
CA THR A 176 -26.81 3.89 -4.27
C THR A 176 -25.44 3.26 -4.57
N LYS A 177 -24.70 3.87 -5.51
CA LYS A 177 -23.28 3.59 -5.75
C LYS A 177 -22.52 3.65 -4.42
N GLY A 178 -21.61 2.70 -4.17
CA GLY A 178 -20.83 2.68 -2.93
C GLY A 178 -20.01 3.96 -2.78
N LYS A 179 -19.82 4.45 -1.53
CA LYS A 179 -19.01 5.65 -1.23
C LYS A 179 -17.67 5.67 -1.97
N TYR A 180 -16.97 4.53 -2.01
CA TYR A 180 -15.66 4.42 -2.66
C TYR A 180 -15.75 4.39 -4.19
N GLU A 181 -16.87 3.96 -4.77
CA GLU A 181 -17.10 3.97 -6.21
C GLU A 181 -17.31 5.40 -6.73
N LEU A 182 -18.09 6.21 -5.99
CA LEU A 182 -18.28 7.63 -6.29
C LEU A 182 -16.98 8.44 -6.16
N VAL A 183 -16.19 8.12 -5.12
CA VAL A 183 -14.88 8.75 -4.92
C VAL A 183 -13.89 8.30 -6.01
N ALA A 184 -13.91 7.02 -6.39
CA ALA A 184 -13.04 6.47 -7.41
C ALA A 184 -13.28 7.12 -8.77
N GLU A 185 -14.55 7.27 -9.17
CA GLU A 185 -14.97 7.93 -10.41
C GLU A 185 -14.46 9.38 -10.47
N LYS A 186 -14.73 10.17 -9.41
CA LYS A 186 -14.24 11.56 -9.32
C LYS A 186 -12.72 11.67 -9.35
N ILE A 187 -12.01 10.85 -8.56
CA ILE A 187 -10.55 10.89 -8.53
C ILE A 187 -9.98 10.50 -9.90
N TYR A 188 -10.56 9.50 -10.56
CA TYR A 188 -10.15 9.02 -11.88
C TYR A 188 -10.24 10.11 -12.95
N GLU A 189 -11.31 10.89 -12.97
CA GLU A 189 -11.50 12.02 -13.89
C GLU A 189 -10.48 13.14 -13.60
N LEU A 190 -10.35 13.52 -12.33
CA LEU A 190 -9.50 14.65 -11.92
C LEU A 190 -7.99 14.40 -12.05
N VAL A 191 -7.57 13.14 -12.19
CA VAL A 191 -6.16 12.79 -12.51
C VAL A 191 -5.91 12.67 -14.02
N GLY A 192 -6.92 12.91 -14.86
CA GLY A 192 -6.81 12.93 -16.32
C GLY A 192 -7.01 11.57 -17.02
N THR A 193 -7.76 10.66 -16.39
CA THR A 193 -8.17 9.33 -16.92
C THR A 193 -6.99 8.43 -17.38
N ASN A 194 -7.26 7.32 -18.09
CA ASN A 194 -6.24 6.39 -18.59
C ASN A 194 -5.22 7.04 -19.55
N SER A 195 -5.56 8.19 -20.15
CA SER A 195 -4.62 8.96 -20.96
C SER A 195 -3.47 9.52 -20.12
N ASN A 196 -3.73 9.93 -18.87
CA ASN A 196 -2.79 10.73 -18.09
C ASN A 196 -2.10 10.00 -16.92
N TYR A 197 -2.55 8.80 -16.51
CA TYR A 197 -1.83 8.03 -15.49
C TYR A 197 -1.47 6.61 -15.96
N VAL A 198 -0.36 6.11 -15.46
CA VAL A 198 0.29 4.83 -15.84
C VAL A 198 -0.13 3.69 -14.92
N LYS A 199 -0.22 3.99 -13.62
CA LYS A 199 -0.53 2.99 -12.60
C LYS A 199 -1.21 3.64 -11.40
N VAL A 200 -2.17 2.94 -10.82
CA VAL A 200 -2.74 3.24 -9.51
C VAL A 200 -2.32 2.16 -8.51
N PHE A 201 -1.90 2.54 -7.32
CA PHE A 201 -1.60 1.63 -6.22
C PHE A 201 -1.75 2.39 -4.89
N ASN A 202 -1.78 1.68 -3.77
CA ASN A 202 -1.90 2.33 -2.47
C ASN A 202 -0.82 1.84 -1.49
N CYS A 203 -0.40 2.73 -0.59
CA CYS A 203 0.26 2.33 0.65
C CYS A 203 -0.78 2.20 1.78
N MET A 204 -0.35 2.26 3.04
CA MET A 204 -1.26 2.21 4.19
C MET A 204 -2.21 3.40 4.28
N THR A 205 -1.86 4.56 3.71
CA THR A 205 -2.63 5.81 3.88
C THR A 205 -2.79 6.66 2.63
N ARG A 206 -2.13 6.34 1.51
CA ARG A 206 -2.12 7.17 0.30
C ARG A 206 -2.42 6.35 -0.94
N LEU A 207 -3.24 6.91 -1.82
CA LEU A 207 -3.56 6.44 -3.15
C LEU A 207 -2.58 7.12 -4.10
N ARG A 208 -1.85 6.34 -4.87
CA ARG A 208 -0.73 6.84 -5.68
C ARG A 208 -1.05 6.59 -7.13
N PHE A 209 -1.09 7.68 -7.89
CA PHE A 209 -1.15 7.66 -9.33
C PHE A 209 0.22 8.03 -9.87
N GLU A 210 0.75 7.22 -10.78
CA GLU A 210 1.93 7.58 -11.56
C GLU A 210 1.49 8.36 -12.80
N ILE A 211 1.71 9.67 -12.81
CA ILE A 211 1.14 10.63 -13.77
C ILE A 211 2.12 10.89 -14.92
N LYS A 212 1.60 10.99 -16.15
CA LYS A 212 2.37 11.33 -17.36
C LYS A 212 2.54 12.84 -17.51
N ASN A 213 1.45 13.60 -17.38
CA ASN A 213 1.45 15.05 -17.43
C ASN A 213 0.78 15.64 -16.18
N ARG A 214 1.54 16.44 -15.44
CA ARG A 214 1.09 17.05 -14.19
C ARG A 214 0.00 18.10 -14.40
N ASP A 215 0.02 18.82 -15.52
CA ASP A 215 -0.89 19.94 -15.78
C ASP A 215 -2.35 19.50 -15.99
N LEU A 216 -2.55 18.21 -16.27
CA LEU A 216 -3.86 17.58 -16.43
C LEU A 216 -4.44 17.06 -15.10
N VAL A 217 -3.76 17.26 -13.97
CA VAL A 217 -4.24 16.87 -12.65
C VAL A 217 -4.82 18.09 -11.93
N ASP A 218 -6.12 18.06 -11.64
CA ASP A 218 -6.78 19.13 -10.87
C ASP A 218 -6.61 18.88 -9.37
N GLU A 219 -5.47 19.32 -8.84
CA GLU A 219 -5.13 19.19 -7.42
C GLU A 219 -6.15 19.87 -6.50
N THR A 220 -6.72 21.00 -6.96
CA THR A 220 -7.65 21.81 -6.14
C THR A 220 -9.01 21.15 -6.02
N ALA A 221 -9.50 20.50 -7.08
CA ALA A 221 -10.73 19.73 -7.04
C ALA A 221 -10.57 18.42 -6.26
N ILE A 222 -9.41 17.77 -6.35
CA ILE A 222 -9.11 16.55 -5.59
C ILE A 222 -9.14 16.84 -4.08
N LEU A 223 -8.61 17.99 -3.63
CA LEU A 223 -8.64 18.42 -2.23
C LEU A 223 -10.05 18.71 -1.69
N LYS A 224 -11.02 18.99 -2.57
CA LYS A 224 -12.42 19.22 -2.17
C LYS A 224 -13.20 17.93 -1.93
N ILE A 225 -12.62 16.77 -2.25
CA ILE A 225 -13.25 15.47 -2.01
C ILE A 225 -13.16 15.16 -0.50
N PRO A 226 -14.28 14.90 0.22
CA PRO A 226 -14.28 14.82 1.69
C PRO A 226 -13.34 13.77 2.30
N ILE A 227 -13.06 12.68 1.58
CA ILE A 227 -12.15 11.62 2.05
C ILE A 227 -10.67 11.93 1.79
N VAL A 228 -10.37 12.96 1.00
CA VAL A 228 -9.01 13.35 0.63
C VAL A 228 -8.49 14.37 1.64
N LYS A 229 -7.43 13.99 2.34
CA LYS A 229 -6.78 14.78 3.41
C LYS A 229 -5.57 15.58 2.91
N GLY A 230 -5.22 15.44 1.64
CA GLY A 230 -4.06 16.10 1.03
C GLY A 230 -3.66 15.49 -0.30
N VAL A 231 -2.94 16.24 -1.11
CA VAL A 231 -2.30 15.76 -2.35
C VAL A 231 -0.82 16.11 -2.25
N VAL A 232 0.05 15.12 -2.46
CA VAL A 232 1.51 15.25 -2.33
C VAL A 232 2.19 14.63 -3.53
N TRP A 233 3.18 15.32 -4.10
CA TRP A 233 3.92 14.82 -5.24
C TRP A 233 5.23 14.13 -4.83
N ALA A 234 5.56 13.02 -5.48
CA ALA A 234 6.86 12.37 -5.38
C ALA A 234 7.38 12.03 -6.79
N GLY A 235 8.18 12.93 -7.36
CA GLY A 235 8.51 12.88 -8.79
C GLY A 235 7.24 13.00 -9.63
N ASN A 236 7.02 12.06 -10.56
CA ASN A 236 5.82 12.00 -11.39
C ASN A 236 4.61 11.34 -10.68
N GLN A 237 4.70 11.01 -9.39
CA GLN A 237 3.59 10.38 -8.68
C GLN A 237 2.74 11.39 -7.91
N CYS A 238 1.46 11.49 -8.27
CA CYS A 238 0.44 12.17 -7.50
C CYS A 238 -0.04 11.25 -6.37
N GLN A 239 0.24 11.62 -5.11
CA GLN A 239 -0.16 10.87 -3.93
C GLN A 239 -1.33 11.58 -3.24
N ILE A 240 -2.51 11.00 -3.36
CA ILE A 240 -3.72 11.46 -2.70
C ILE A 240 -3.80 10.79 -1.32
N VAL A 241 -3.77 11.59 -0.26
CA VAL A 241 -3.79 11.12 1.12
C VAL A 241 -5.23 10.84 1.53
N ILE A 242 -5.58 9.59 1.80
CA ILE A 242 -6.96 9.16 2.10
C ILE A 242 -7.07 8.61 3.53
N GLY A 243 -6.06 7.90 4.02
CA GLY A 243 -6.05 7.23 5.33
C GLY A 243 -6.20 5.72 5.24
N GLY A 244 -6.57 5.04 6.32
CA GLY A 244 -6.58 3.57 6.42
C GLY A 244 -7.54 2.85 5.46
N GLU A 245 -8.43 3.59 4.80
CA GLU A 245 -9.41 3.07 3.86
C GLU A 245 -8.94 3.10 2.40
N VAL A 246 -7.69 3.51 2.17
CA VAL A 246 -7.18 3.79 0.83
C VAL A 246 -7.16 2.58 -0.10
N TYR A 247 -7.07 1.36 0.46
CA TYR A 247 -7.18 0.12 -0.32
C TYR A 247 -8.57 -0.03 -0.95
N LYS A 248 -9.64 0.38 -0.25
CA LYS A 248 -11.01 0.32 -0.76
C LYS A 248 -11.23 1.30 -1.92
N VAL A 249 -10.65 2.50 -1.83
CA VAL A 249 -10.70 3.49 -2.93
C VAL A 249 -9.88 3.00 -4.11
N LYS A 250 -8.68 2.46 -3.87
CA LYS A 250 -7.85 1.86 -4.92
C LYS A 250 -8.58 0.72 -5.62
N ASP A 251 -9.19 -0.19 -4.87
CA ASP A 251 -9.91 -1.34 -5.43
C ASP A 251 -11.15 -0.87 -6.21
N ALA A 252 -11.84 0.19 -5.75
CA ALA A 252 -12.93 0.81 -6.48
C ALA A 252 -12.45 1.51 -7.78
N VAL A 253 -11.31 2.19 -7.77
CA VAL A 253 -10.67 2.76 -8.98
C VAL A 253 -10.27 1.65 -9.93
N GLU A 254 -9.62 0.59 -9.45
CA GLU A 254 -9.26 -0.55 -10.30
C GLU A 254 -10.50 -1.26 -10.85
N ASN A 255 -11.56 -1.45 -10.08
CA ASN A 255 -12.80 -2.06 -10.56
C ASN A 255 -13.51 -1.17 -11.60
N TYR A 256 -13.48 0.15 -11.41
CA TYR A 256 -13.99 1.13 -12.37
C TYR A 256 -13.18 1.08 -13.68
N VAL A 257 -11.85 1.07 -13.58
CA VAL A 257 -10.91 1.01 -14.71
C VAL A 257 -10.94 -0.35 -15.42
N THR A 258 -11.13 -1.44 -14.69
CA THR A 258 -11.23 -2.81 -15.25
C THR A 258 -12.51 -2.98 -16.06
N LYS A 259 -13.60 -2.28 -15.70
CA LYS A 259 -14.80 -2.16 -16.57
C LYS A 259 -14.54 -1.35 -17.84
N LEU A 260 -13.51 -0.49 -17.84
CA LEU A 260 -13.19 0.45 -18.92
C LEU A 260 -12.01 0.01 -19.81
N SER A 261 -11.15 -0.94 -19.41
CA SER A 261 -9.89 -1.19 -20.14
C SER A 261 -9.32 -2.60 -19.99
N LEU A 262 -9.52 -3.40 -21.03
CA LEU A 262 -8.59 -4.43 -21.51
C LEU A 262 -7.33 -3.73 -22.07
N GLY A 263 -6.16 -3.81 -21.40
CA GLY A 263 -4.87 -3.39 -21.99
C GLY A 263 -3.78 -2.91 -21.01
N THR A 264 -2.62 -3.59 -21.04
CA THR A 264 -1.34 -3.41 -20.30
C THR A 264 -0.65 -2.04 -20.53
N THR A 265 0.41 -1.54 -19.84
CA THR A 265 1.67 -2.11 -19.30
C THR A 265 2.47 -1.02 -18.52
N ALA A 266 3.42 -1.40 -17.66
CA ALA A 266 4.19 -0.54 -16.72
C ALA A 266 5.67 -0.25 -17.12
N ILE A 267 6.28 0.89 -16.71
CA ILE A 267 7.76 1.10 -16.61
C ILE A 267 8.22 2.13 -15.52
N ASN A 268 9.10 1.64 -14.62
CA ASN A 268 10.27 2.16 -13.83
C ASN A 268 10.49 3.63 -13.37
N THR A 269 10.91 3.78 -12.09
CA THR A 269 11.59 4.96 -11.50
C THR A 269 12.91 4.64 -10.74
N LYS A 270 13.79 5.65 -10.61
CA LYS A 270 15.25 5.63 -10.30
C LYS A 270 15.70 5.11 -8.90
N LYS A 271 17.01 4.78 -8.81
CA LYS A 271 17.70 3.94 -7.79
C LYS A 271 17.74 4.52 -6.35
N GLN A 272 17.24 3.72 -5.42
CA GLN A 272 17.36 3.88 -3.96
C GLN A 272 18.64 3.21 -3.39
N PRO A 273 19.09 3.57 -2.17
CA PRO A 273 20.25 2.94 -1.51
C PRO A 273 20.11 1.41 -1.42
N LYS A 274 21.22 0.66 -1.57
CA LYS A 274 21.22 -0.81 -1.77
C LYS A 274 20.42 -1.60 -0.72
N ILE A 275 20.54 -1.23 0.57
CA ILE A 275 19.79 -1.88 1.66
C ILE A 275 18.30 -1.55 1.59
N LYS A 276 17.94 -0.28 1.33
CA LYS A 276 16.54 0.15 1.18
C LYS A 276 15.89 -0.48 -0.06
N ARG A 277 16.65 -0.65 -1.14
CA ARG A 277 16.21 -1.35 -2.36
C ARG A 277 15.97 -2.84 -2.11
N PHE A 278 16.84 -3.49 -1.36
CA PHE A 278 16.66 -4.88 -0.94
C PHE A 278 15.41 -5.03 -0.05
N MET A 279 15.28 -4.18 0.96
CA MET A 279 14.11 -4.11 1.85
C MET A 279 12.80 -3.95 1.07
N VAL A 280 12.77 -3.01 0.12
CA VAL A 280 11.59 -2.77 -0.73
C VAL A 280 11.30 -3.97 -1.63
N ALA A 281 12.32 -4.65 -2.16
CA ALA A 281 12.12 -5.85 -2.97
C ALA A 281 11.51 -6.99 -2.13
N VAL A 282 12.09 -7.28 -0.97
CA VAL A 282 11.61 -8.34 -0.06
C VAL A 282 10.18 -8.06 0.40
N THR A 283 9.89 -6.83 0.85
CA THR A 283 8.52 -6.48 1.27
C THR A 283 7.53 -6.52 0.11
N SER A 284 7.91 -6.07 -1.09
CA SER A 284 7.02 -6.11 -2.26
C SER A 284 6.68 -7.52 -2.72
N ILE A 285 7.58 -8.48 -2.49
CA ILE A 285 7.42 -9.89 -2.89
C ILE A 285 6.63 -10.68 -1.84
N ILE A 286 6.93 -10.47 -0.55
CA ILE A 286 6.38 -11.27 0.54
C ILE A 286 5.03 -10.72 1.05
N LEU A 287 4.87 -9.40 1.15
CA LEU A 287 3.66 -8.80 1.74
C LEU A 287 2.34 -9.26 1.09
N PRO A 288 2.24 -9.39 -0.26
CA PRO A 288 1.01 -9.88 -0.88
C PRO A 288 0.69 -11.35 -0.51
N GLY A 289 1.66 -12.12 -0.02
CA GLY A 289 1.49 -13.49 0.47
C GLY A 289 1.10 -13.60 1.95
N LEU A 290 1.09 -12.50 2.72
CA LEU A 290 0.76 -12.52 4.16
C LEU A 290 -0.61 -13.14 4.48
N PRO A 291 -1.71 -12.88 3.73
CA PRO A 291 -2.99 -13.51 4.02
C PRO A 291 -2.91 -15.05 3.99
N ILE A 292 -2.14 -15.60 3.05
CA ILE A 292 -1.95 -17.06 2.90
C ILE A 292 -1.19 -17.60 4.12
N LEU A 293 -0.11 -16.93 4.51
CA LEU A 293 0.67 -17.27 5.71
C LEU A 293 -0.17 -17.26 6.98
N MET A 294 -1.00 -16.23 7.16
CA MET A 294 -1.88 -16.10 8.32
C MET A 294 -2.95 -17.19 8.34
N THR A 295 -3.62 -17.44 7.22
CA THR A 295 -4.65 -18.49 7.12
C THR A 295 -4.05 -19.87 7.38
N ALA A 296 -2.93 -20.20 6.75
CA ALA A 296 -2.31 -21.51 6.90
C ALA A 296 -1.75 -21.73 8.32
N GLY A 297 -1.12 -20.70 8.92
CA GLY A 297 -0.66 -20.78 10.31
C GLY A 297 -1.79 -20.97 11.32
N LEU A 298 -2.92 -20.26 11.16
CA LEU A 298 -4.11 -20.44 12.02
C LEU A 298 -4.72 -21.84 11.87
N LEU A 299 -4.81 -22.36 10.65
CA LEU A 299 -5.30 -23.71 10.39
C LEU A 299 -4.37 -24.77 10.98
N MET A 300 -3.05 -24.56 10.93
CA MET A 300 -2.07 -25.46 11.54
C MET A 300 -2.18 -25.46 13.07
N GLY A 301 -2.44 -24.30 13.69
CA GLY A 301 -2.75 -24.20 15.11
C GLY A 301 -4.03 -24.95 15.50
N LEU A 302 -5.11 -24.78 14.70
CA LEU A 302 -6.35 -25.52 14.90
C LEU A 302 -6.14 -27.04 14.76
N LYS A 303 -5.42 -27.48 13.71
CA LYS A 303 -5.02 -28.88 13.54
C LYS A 303 -4.30 -29.39 14.79
N ALA A 304 -3.31 -28.66 15.29
CA ALA A 304 -2.53 -29.08 16.46
C ALA A 304 -3.41 -29.29 17.69
N ILE A 305 -4.37 -28.40 17.96
CA ILE A 305 -5.32 -28.55 19.08
C ILE A 305 -6.17 -29.81 18.90
N LEU A 306 -6.72 -30.03 17.70
CA LEU A 306 -7.60 -31.17 17.41
C LEU A 306 -6.87 -32.51 17.51
N VAL A 307 -5.60 -32.55 17.09
CA VAL A 307 -4.73 -33.72 17.24
C VAL A 307 -4.49 -34.00 18.73
N LEU A 308 -4.12 -32.98 19.51
CA LEU A 308 -3.89 -33.13 20.95
C LEU A 308 -5.12 -33.56 21.73
N SER A 309 -6.30 -33.06 21.35
CA SER A 309 -7.56 -33.42 22.00
C SER A 309 -8.07 -34.80 21.59
N GLY A 310 -7.36 -35.49 20.68
CA GLY A 310 -7.78 -36.80 20.15
C GLY A 310 -9.00 -36.75 19.23
N VAL A 311 -9.37 -35.57 18.71
CA VAL A 311 -10.54 -35.41 17.82
C VAL A 311 -10.20 -35.79 16.39
N ILE A 312 -8.96 -35.53 15.96
CA ILE A 312 -8.45 -35.95 14.65
C ILE A 312 -7.13 -36.69 14.80
N VAL A 313 -6.85 -37.57 13.86
CA VAL A 313 -5.56 -38.26 13.74
C VAL A 313 -4.65 -37.44 12.82
N ASP A 314 -3.39 -37.25 13.22
CA ASP A 314 -2.41 -36.60 12.35
C ASP A 314 -2.02 -37.55 11.20
N MET A 315 -2.12 -37.06 9.97
CA MET A 315 -1.64 -37.80 8.80
C MET A 315 -0.12 -37.76 8.63
N GLY A 316 0.59 -36.87 9.33
CA GLY A 316 2.05 -36.77 9.23
C GLY A 316 2.55 -36.23 7.88
N ILE A 317 1.68 -35.58 7.08
CA ILE A 317 2.02 -35.11 5.73
C ILE A 317 3.18 -34.08 5.77
N GLY A 318 3.40 -33.40 6.90
CA GLY A 318 4.22 -32.18 6.98
C GLY A 318 5.72 -32.37 7.12
N ALA A 319 6.17 -33.47 7.72
CA ALA A 319 7.56 -33.61 8.18
C ALA A 319 8.45 -34.52 7.30
N GLY A 320 7.95 -34.97 6.14
CA GLY A 320 8.62 -36.05 5.40
C GLY A 320 8.64 -37.39 6.15
N GLY A 321 7.84 -37.51 7.21
CA GLY A 321 7.59 -38.76 7.92
C GLY A 321 6.61 -39.66 7.16
N PRO A 322 6.44 -40.92 7.61
CA PRO A 322 5.47 -41.83 7.03
C PRO A 322 4.07 -41.22 7.11
N ILE A 323 3.38 -41.21 5.98
CA ILE A 323 2.00 -40.73 5.91
C ILE A 323 1.11 -41.78 6.57
N ASN A 324 0.42 -41.40 7.63
CA ASN A 324 -0.61 -42.26 8.21
C ASN A 324 -1.82 -42.26 7.27
N MET A 325 -2.04 -43.38 6.60
CA MET A 325 -3.18 -43.58 5.68
C MET A 325 -4.44 -44.07 6.41
N ASP A 326 -4.31 -44.53 7.67
CA ASP A 326 -5.42 -44.93 8.54
C ASP A 326 -6.01 -43.70 9.25
N VAL A 327 -6.55 -42.77 8.46
CA VAL A 327 -7.26 -41.60 8.96
C VAL A 327 -8.67 -41.53 8.39
N ASP A 328 -9.62 -41.05 9.19
CA ASP A 328 -10.97 -40.79 8.72
C ASP A 328 -11.02 -39.57 7.78
N THR A 329 -12.11 -39.44 7.04
CA THR A 329 -12.27 -38.36 6.03
C THR A 329 -12.21 -36.96 6.64
N PHE A 330 -12.68 -36.77 7.87
CA PHE A 330 -12.65 -35.45 8.52
C PHE A 330 -11.22 -35.10 8.97
N SER A 331 -10.51 -36.05 9.59
CA SER A 331 -9.07 -35.91 9.84
C SER A 331 -8.31 -35.62 8.54
N ALA A 332 -8.65 -36.33 7.46
CA ALA A 332 -8.00 -36.15 6.18
C ALA A 332 -8.15 -34.71 5.64
N PHE A 333 -9.38 -34.21 5.65
CA PHE A 333 -9.72 -32.87 5.19
C PHE A 333 -8.97 -31.76 5.95
N ILE A 334 -8.96 -31.82 7.29
CA ILE A 334 -8.32 -30.79 8.13
C ILE A 334 -6.80 -30.79 7.93
N ASN A 335 -6.17 -31.97 7.89
CA ASN A 335 -4.73 -32.10 7.67
C ASN A 335 -4.30 -31.52 6.31
N ILE A 336 -5.03 -31.84 5.22
CA ILE A 336 -4.73 -31.31 3.88
C ILE A 336 -4.89 -29.79 3.85
N ALA A 337 -6.01 -29.27 4.40
CA ALA A 337 -6.29 -27.84 4.42
C ALA A 337 -5.23 -27.05 5.21
N ALA A 338 -4.78 -27.59 6.35
CA ALA A 338 -3.79 -26.94 7.21
C ALA A 338 -2.40 -26.89 6.59
N GLU A 339 -1.97 -27.91 5.85
CA GLU A 339 -0.58 -28.02 5.39
C GLU A 339 -0.32 -27.54 3.97
N THR A 340 -1.32 -27.60 3.09
CA THR A 340 -1.13 -27.28 1.66
C THR A 340 -0.71 -25.83 1.45
N GLY A 341 -1.28 -24.89 2.21
CA GLY A 341 -1.02 -23.46 2.06
C GLY A 341 0.43 -23.05 2.35
N LEU A 342 1.06 -23.62 3.38
CA LEU A 342 2.47 -23.37 3.71
C LEU A 342 3.42 -24.09 2.76
N LYS A 343 3.08 -25.31 2.35
CA LYS A 343 3.91 -26.06 1.39
C LYS A 343 4.01 -25.30 0.09
N LEU A 344 2.89 -24.97 -0.54
CA LEU A 344 2.87 -24.33 -1.87
C LEU A 344 3.17 -22.82 -1.85
N LEU A 345 3.66 -22.28 -0.72
CA LEU A 345 3.96 -20.87 -0.56
C LEU A 345 4.94 -20.34 -1.61
N GLY A 346 5.92 -21.17 -2.01
CA GLY A 346 6.86 -20.84 -3.07
C GLY A 346 6.18 -20.37 -4.36
N ILE A 347 5.05 -20.98 -4.73
CA ILE A 347 4.29 -20.67 -5.96
C ILE A 347 3.79 -19.23 -5.95
N PHE A 348 3.17 -18.83 -4.85
CA PHE A 348 2.67 -17.47 -4.66
C PHE A 348 3.80 -16.44 -4.61
N ILE A 349 4.92 -16.78 -3.98
CA ILE A 349 6.09 -15.91 -3.94
C ILE A 349 6.74 -15.75 -5.32
N GLY A 350 6.85 -16.83 -6.10
CA GLY A 350 7.31 -16.76 -7.49
C GLY A 350 6.42 -15.85 -8.33
N TYR A 351 5.09 -16.02 -8.22
CA TYR A 351 4.11 -15.16 -8.88
C TYR A 351 4.29 -13.68 -8.49
N ASN A 352 4.41 -13.38 -7.19
CA ASN A 352 4.63 -12.02 -6.71
C ASN A 352 5.96 -11.43 -7.18
N THR A 353 7.01 -12.26 -7.24
CA THR A 353 8.33 -11.88 -7.77
C THR A 353 8.22 -11.47 -9.23
N MET A 354 7.55 -12.27 -10.07
CA MET A 354 7.36 -11.93 -11.49
C MET A 354 6.49 -10.68 -11.67
N LYS A 355 5.45 -10.53 -10.84
CA LYS A 355 4.59 -9.33 -10.83
C LYS A 355 5.40 -8.08 -10.48
N TRP A 356 6.31 -8.19 -9.52
CA TRP A 356 7.22 -7.10 -9.14
C TRP A 356 8.23 -6.76 -10.24
N LEU A 357 8.77 -7.79 -10.93
CA LEU A 357 9.66 -7.60 -12.09
C LEU A 357 8.94 -7.01 -13.31
N GLY A 358 7.62 -7.18 -13.41
CA GLY A 358 6.81 -6.74 -14.55
C GLY A 358 6.92 -7.68 -15.75
N GLY A 359 7.06 -8.98 -15.52
CA GLY A 359 7.01 -10.02 -16.57
C GLY A 359 5.67 -10.78 -16.59
N SER A 360 5.61 -11.87 -17.37
CA SER A 360 4.39 -12.69 -17.48
C SER A 360 4.16 -13.53 -16.23
N THR A 361 3.23 -13.10 -15.39
CA THR A 361 2.90 -13.78 -14.13
C THR A 361 2.25 -15.15 -14.34
N ILE A 362 1.48 -15.32 -15.41
CA ILE A 362 0.89 -16.60 -15.81
C ILE A 362 1.99 -17.60 -16.16
N MET A 363 2.99 -17.15 -16.94
CA MET A 363 4.12 -18.00 -17.30
C MET A 363 4.93 -18.42 -16.07
N GLN A 364 5.15 -17.48 -15.14
CA GLN A 364 5.79 -17.80 -13.88
C GLN A 364 4.99 -18.79 -13.05
N LEU A 365 3.67 -18.65 -13.00
CA LEU A 365 2.80 -19.57 -12.26
C LEU A 365 2.96 -20.99 -12.81
N PHE A 366 3.00 -21.14 -14.14
CA PHE A 366 3.25 -22.42 -14.80
C PHE A 366 4.63 -23.00 -14.45
N VAL A 367 5.71 -22.20 -14.51
CA VAL A 367 7.05 -22.63 -14.08
C VAL A 367 7.05 -23.07 -12.62
N SER A 368 6.47 -22.27 -11.72
CA SER A 368 6.38 -22.59 -10.29
C SER A 368 5.64 -23.91 -10.03
N LEU A 369 4.51 -24.14 -10.71
CA LEU A 369 3.75 -25.39 -10.61
C LEU A 369 4.56 -26.59 -11.12
N ALA A 370 5.29 -26.41 -12.22
CA ALA A 370 6.12 -27.46 -12.79
C ALA A 370 7.30 -27.84 -11.87
N ILE A 371 8.00 -26.85 -11.29
CA ILE A 371 9.12 -27.11 -10.36
C ILE A 371 8.68 -27.59 -8.98
N ALA A 372 7.45 -27.30 -8.57
CA ALA A 372 6.83 -27.87 -7.39
C ALA A 372 6.43 -29.35 -7.60
N GLY A 373 6.24 -29.81 -8.84
CA GLY A 373 6.13 -31.25 -9.13
C GLY A 373 4.77 -31.89 -8.78
N ALA A 374 3.65 -31.26 -9.12
CA ALA A 374 2.29 -31.74 -8.82
C ALA A 374 1.95 -33.16 -9.33
N THR A 375 2.70 -33.69 -10.30
CA THR A 375 2.48 -35.03 -10.88
C THR A 375 3.33 -36.14 -10.27
N LEU A 376 4.29 -35.83 -9.39
CA LEU A 376 5.26 -36.79 -8.85
C LEU A 376 5.04 -37.10 -7.36
N GLY A 377 3.93 -36.62 -6.78
CA GLY A 377 3.44 -37.05 -5.46
C GLY A 377 2.77 -38.44 -5.44
N GLN A 378 2.85 -39.20 -6.54
CA GLN A 378 2.53 -40.63 -6.56
C GLN A 378 3.77 -41.42 -6.16
N GLY A 379 3.60 -42.36 -5.23
CA GLY A 379 4.67 -43.03 -4.48
C GLY A 379 5.81 -43.66 -5.29
N ASN A 380 6.95 -43.82 -4.63
CA ASN A 380 8.13 -44.58 -5.06
C ASN A 380 8.78 -44.16 -6.38
N LEU A 381 8.86 -42.86 -6.69
CA LEU A 381 9.77 -42.40 -7.72
C LEU A 381 11.23 -42.50 -7.23
N PRO A 382 12.16 -43.03 -8.06
CA PRO A 382 13.56 -43.16 -7.68
C PRO A 382 14.19 -41.78 -7.46
N GLU A 383 15.03 -41.66 -6.44
CA GLU A 383 15.79 -40.44 -6.18
C GLU A 383 16.67 -40.11 -7.40
N LEU A 384 16.39 -38.97 -8.03
CA LEU A 384 17.15 -38.50 -9.19
C LEU A 384 18.51 -37.98 -8.73
N VAL A 385 19.51 -38.85 -8.68
CA VAL A 385 20.90 -38.48 -8.40
C VAL A 385 21.48 -37.77 -9.62
N ILE A 386 21.92 -36.52 -9.44
CA ILE A 386 22.52 -35.71 -10.50
C ILE A 386 24.02 -36.03 -10.62
N PHE A 387 24.75 -36.03 -9.50
CA PHE A 387 26.16 -36.45 -9.45
C PHE A 387 26.55 -36.92 -8.05
N ASN A 388 27.57 -37.78 -8.01
CA ASN A 388 28.18 -38.29 -6.77
C ASN A 388 29.68 -37.97 -6.79
N ILE A 389 30.13 -37.17 -5.81
CA ILE A 389 31.56 -36.81 -5.66
C ILE A 389 32.03 -37.37 -4.32
N ASN A 390 32.83 -38.45 -4.34
CA ASN A 390 33.39 -39.08 -3.13
C ASN A 390 32.36 -39.36 -2.02
N GLY A 391 31.15 -39.83 -2.36
CA GLY A 391 30.08 -40.12 -1.39
C GLY A 391 29.14 -38.95 -1.11
N PHE A 392 29.43 -37.75 -1.64
CA PHE A 392 28.49 -36.63 -1.63
C PHE A 392 27.50 -36.76 -2.80
N ILE A 393 26.30 -37.24 -2.50
CA ILE A 393 25.23 -37.46 -3.47
C ILE A 393 24.39 -36.18 -3.57
N VAL A 394 24.42 -35.54 -4.74
CA VAL A 394 23.54 -34.40 -5.06
C VAL A 394 22.32 -34.91 -5.80
N LYS A 395 21.14 -34.60 -5.25
CA LYS A 395 19.84 -35.07 -5.75
C LYS A 395 19.05 -33.91 -6.36
N ALA A 396 18.31 -34.20 -7.42
CA ALA A 396 17.28 -33.31 -7.94
C ALA A 396 16.06 -33.43 -7.01
N GLY A 397 15.77 -32.38 -6.26
CA GLY A 397 14.61 -32.32 -5.37
C GLY A 397 13.40 -31.68 -6.03
N MET A 398 12.21 -32.00 -5.55
CA MET A 398 11.02 -31.20 -5.84
C MET A 398 11.01 -29.98 -4.93
N TYR A 399 10.79 -28.79 -5.50
CA TYR A 399 10.84 -27.55 -4.74
C TYR A 399 9.48 -27.19 -4.15
N THR A 400 8.72 -28.18 -3.67
CA THR A 400 7.36 -28.00 -3.14
C THR A 400 7.32 -26.99 -2.01
N THR A 401 8.20 -27.13 -1.01
CA THR A 401 8.25 -26.32 0.21
C THR A 401 9.25 -25.17 0.16
N SER A 402 10.03 -25.06 -0.92
CA SER A 402 11.14 -24.11 -1.02
C SER A 402 10.74 -22.83 -1.75
N ILE A 403 10.94 -21.69 -1.10
CA ILE A 403 10.63 -20.37 -1.67
C ILE A 403 11.70 -19.92 -2.68
N ILE A 404 12.98 -20.18 -2.38
CA ILE A 404 14.12 -19.63 -3.13
C ILE A 404 14.15 -20.08 -4.61
N PRO A 405 13.98 -21.38 -4.94
CA PRO A 405 13.96 -21.84 -6.33
C PRO A 405 12.90 -21.10 -7.16
N HIS A 406 11.78 -20.74 -6.55
CA HIS A 406 10.69 -20.04 -7.23
C HIS A 406 11.05 -18.57 -7.50
N ILE A 407 11.68 -17.89 -6.54
CA ILE A 407 12.22 -16.54 -6.74
C ILE A 407 13.26 -16.56 -7.87
N VAL A 408 14.21 -17.48 -7.82
CA VAL A 408 15.27 -17.64 -8.83
C VAL A 408 14.65 -17.89 -10.21
N SER A 409 13.68 -18.81 -10.30
CA SER A 409 13.00 -19.10 -11.56
C SER A 409 12.31 -17.86 -12.15
N ALA A 410 11.74 -16.99 -11.32
CA ALA A 410 11.11 -15.74 -11.77
C ALA A 410 12.13 -14.75 -12.33
N PHE A 411 13.29 -14.60 -11.69
CA PHE A 411 14.36 -13.76 -12.23
C PHE A 411 14.91 -14.33 -13.55
N LEU A 412 15.16 -15.64 -13.62
CA LEU A 412 15.64 -16.29 -14.83
C LEU A 412 14.65 -16.14 -15.97
N LEU A 413 13.38 -16.46 -15.73
CA LEU A 413 12.31 -16.34 -16.71
C LEU A 413 12.18 -14.90 -17.21
N PHE A 414 12.24 -13.90 -16.32
CA PHE A 414 12.12 -12.50 -16.70
C PHE A 414 13.24 -12.04 -17.65
N TYR A 415 14.49 -12.36 -17.34
CA TYR A 415 15.63 -11.94 -18.17
C TYR A 415 15.73 -12.78 -19.44
N LEU A 416 15.51 -14.09 -19.35
CA LEU A 416 15.60 -15.00 -20.48
C LEU A 416 14.50 -14.72 -21.51
N ASP A 417 13.25 -14.53 -21.08
CA ASP A 417 12.13 -14.27 -22.00
C ASP A 417 12.37 -12.99 -22.82
N ARG A 418 12.90 -11.95 -22.18
CA ARG A 418 13.28 -10.70 -22.85
C ARG A 418 14.45 -10.88 -23.82
N TRP A 419 15.42 -11.71 -23.46
CA TRP A 419 16.55 -12.02 -24.32
C TRP A 419 16.13 -12.84 -25.54
N ILE A 420 15.28 -13.87 -25.37
CA ILE A 420 14.74 -14.65 -26.50
C ILE A 420 13.97 -13.72 -27.45
N LYS A 421 13.17 -12.80 -26.89
CA LYS A 421 12.44 -11.80 -27.67
C LYS A 421 13.32 -10.92 -28.57
N THR A 422 14.59 -10.67 -28.23
CA THR A 422 15.44 -9.79 -29.07
C THR A 422 15.88 -10.42 -30.39
N TRP A 423 15.87 -11.75 -30.50
CA TRP A 423 16.35 -12.46 -31.68
C TRP A 423 15.31 -13.39 -32.32
N MET A 424 14.20 -13.68 -31.65
CA MET A 424 13.14 -14.55 -32.15
C MET A 424 12.32 -13.90 -33.29
N PRO A 425 12.16 -14.56 -34.46
CA PRO A 425 11.31 -14.06 -35.54
C PRO A 425 9.83 -13.96 -35.13
N THR A 426 9.15 -12.88 -35.49
CA THR A 426 7.77 -12.57 -35.08
C THR A 426 6.74 -13.63 -35.46
N THR A 427 6.94 -14.35 -36.57
CA THR A 427 6.00 -15.37 -37.07
C THR A 427 5.88 -16.58 -36.15
N ILE A 428 6.98 -16.97 -35.50
CA ILE A 428 7.05 -18.16 -34.64
C ILE A 428 7.15 -17.82 -33.16
N ASP A 429 7.29 -16.53 -32.86
CA ASP A 429 7.54 -15.96 -31.55
C ASP A 429 6.51 -16.35 -30.49
N VAL A 430 5.22 -16.27 -30.84
CA VAL A 430 4.10 -16.61 -29.96
C VAL A 430 4.16 -18.06 -29.48
N LEU A 431 4.76 -18.96 -30.28
CA LEU A 431 4.84 -20.38 -29.99
C LEU A 431 6.18 -20.77 -29.33
N PHE A 432 7.30 -20.37 -29.92
CA PHE A 432 8.62 -20.83 -29.48
C PHE A 432 9.20 -20.02 -28.33
N ARG A 433 8.90 -18.72 -28.20
CA ARG A 433 9.46 -17.92 -27.09
C ARG A 433 9.00 -18.46 -25.73
N PRO A 434 7.69 -18.65 -25.45
CA PRO A 434 7.27 -19.20 -24.16
C PRO A 434 7.80 -20.62 -23.94
N LEU A 435 7.82 -21.47 -24.96
CA LEU A 435 8.31 -22.84 -24.88
C LEU A 435 9.80 -22.89 -24.49
N LEU A 436 10.65 -22.14 -25.18
CA LEU A 436 12.09 -22.10 -24.89
C LEU A 436 12.37 -21.45 -23.55
N SER A 437 11.68 -20.35 -23.23
CA SER A 437 11.73 -19.70 -21.91
C SER A 437 11.43 -20.71 -20.80
N PHE A 438 10.37 -21.52 -20.96
CA PHE A 438 10.02 -22.55 -19.99
C PHE A 438 11.10 -23.62 -19.85
N ILE A 439 11.46 -24.28 -20.95
CA ILE A 439 12.35 -25.45 -20.92
C ILE A 439 13.70 -25.05 -20.32
N ILE A 440 14.28 -23.94 -20.76
CA ILE A 440 15.58 -23.48 -20.26
C ILE A 440 15.52 -23.14 -18.77
N VAL A 441 14.49 -22.41 -18.33
CA VAL A 441 14.35 -22.04 -16.91
C VAL A 441 14.10 -23.28 -16.05
N TYR A 442 13.19 -24.15 -16.45
CA TYR A 442 12.85 -25.38 -15.76
C TYR A 442 14.08 -26.28 -15.61
N THR A 443 14.80 -26.55 -16.70
CA THR A 443 16.03 -27.34 -16.69
C THR A 443 17.12 -26.67 -15.86
N ALA A 444 17.32 -25.36 -15.97
CA ALA A 444 18.31 -24.65 -15.16
C ALA A 444 18.00 -24.74 -13.65
N VAL A 445 16.72 -24.61 -13.26
CA VAL A 445 16.31 -24.73 -11.85
C VAL A 445 16.60 -26.13 -11.32
N PHE A 446 16.27 -27.19 -12.06
CA PHE A 446 16.50 -28.56 -11.60
C PHE A 446 17.98 -28.98 -11.60
N PHE A 447 18.73 -28.67 -12.66
CA PHE A 447 20.07 -29.23 -12.86
C PHE A 447 21.21 -28.30 -12.47
N VAL A 448 20.96 -27.00 -12.27
CA VAL A 448 21.98 -26.02 -11.91
C VAL A 448 21.70 -25.40 -10.56
N PHE A 449 20.60 -24.65 -10.45
CA PHE A 449 20.28 -23.92 -9.22
C PHE A 449 19.87 -24.86 -8.09
N GLY A 450 19.21 -25.96 -8.42
CA GLY A 450 18.84 -27.01 -7.49
C GLY A 450 20.01 -27.58 -6.70
N PRO A 451 21.02 -28.17 -7.38
CA PRO A 451 22.30 -28.57 -6.79
C PRO A 451 22.97 -27.49 -5.94
N ILE A 452 23.03 -26.25 -6.45
CA ILE A 452 23.66 -25.14 -5.74
C ILE A 452 22.93 -24.85 -4.43
N LEU A 453 21.59 -24.79 -4.47
CA LEU A 453 20.78 -24.58 -3.29
C LEU A 453 20.92 -25.76 -2.32
N TYR A 454 20.88 -27.00 -2.80
CA TYR A 454 21.11 -28.18 -1.97
C TYR A 454 22.47 -28.13 -1.25
N ILE A 455 23.55 -27.75 -1.93
CA ILE A 455 24.87 -27.59 -1.31
C ILE A 455 24.84 -26.51 -0.22
N ILE A 456 24.17 -25.38 -0.48
CA ILE A 456 24.00 -24.30 0.51
C ILE A 456 23.21 -24.80 1.72
N GLU A 457 22.11 -25.53 1.48
CA GLU A 457 21.25 -26.09 2.53
C GLU A 457 22.01 -27.12 3.38
N GLN A 458 22.76 -28.04 2.76
CA GLN A 458 23.63 -28.99 3.47
C GLN A 458 24.75 -28.28 4.23
N GLY A 459 25.33 -27.22 3.66
CA GLY A 459 26.32 -26.41 4.35
C GLY A 459 25.76 -25.75 5.61
N ILE A 460 24.55 -25.20 5.53
CA ILE A 460 23.89 -24.61 6.71
C ILE A 460 23.51 -25.70 7.71
N ALA A 461 22.95 -26.83 7.26
CA ALA A 461 22.63 -27.96 8.13
C ALA A 461 23.87 -28.47 8.87
N TYR A 462 25.03 -28.54 8.20
CA TYR A 462 26.31 -28.86 8.81
C TYR A 462 26.74 -27.84 9.87
N VAL A 463 26.67 -26.54 9.57
CA VAL A 463 26.97 -25.47 10.53
C VAL A 463 26.05 -25.52 11.75
N VAL A 464 24.77 -25.81 11.53
CA VAL A 464 23.76 -25.97 12.59
C VAL A 464 24.06 -27.21 13.44
N ASN A 465 24.52 -28.30 12.82
CA ASN A 465 25.01 -29.48 13.53
C ASN A 465 26.34 -29.24 14.27
N LEU A 466 27.17 -28.29 13.84
CA LEU A 466 28.30 -27.85 14.65
C LEU A 466 27.81 -27.03 15.85
N ALA A 467 26.76 -26.23 15.68
CA ALA A 467 26.17 -25.46 16.76
C ALA A 467 25.60 -26.38 17.87
N THR A 468 24.97 -27.52 17.55
CA THR A 468 24.49 -28.47 18.58
C THR A 468 25.59 -28.97 19.52
N LYS A 469 26.84 -29.03 19.03
CA LYS A 469 27.99 -29.55 19.79
C LYS A 469 28.64 -28.53 20.71
N ILE A 470 28.30 -27.24 20.56
CA ILE A 470 28.90 -26.19 21.39
C ILE A 470 28.26 -26.24 22.79
N PRO A 471 29.04 -26.49 23.86
CA PRO A 471 28.51 -26.70 25.20
C PRO A 471 27.95 -25.41 25.83
N PHE A 472 27.38 -25.55 27.03
CA PHE A 472 26.87 -24.44 27.85
C PHE A 472 25.73 -23.63 27.20
N GLY A 473 25.02 -24.21 26.23
CA GLY A 473 23.93 -23.54 25.51
C GLY A 473 24.36 -22.46 24.52
N ILE A 474 25.67 -22.25 24.31
CA ILE A 474 26.21 -21.24 23.38
C ILE A 474 25.79 -21.56 21.94
N GLY A 475 25.72 -22.84 21.59
CA GLY A 475 25.20 -23.30 20.31
C GLY A 475 23.77 -22.82 20.03
N VAL A 476 22.90 -23.01 21.02
CA VAL A 476 21.50 -22.58 20.97
C VAL A 476 21.38 -21.06 20.91
N MET A 477 22.22 -20.33 21.65
CA MET A 477 22.29 -18.86 21.57
C MET A 477 22.60 -18.37 20.16
N ILE A 478 23.65 -18.89 19.53
CA ILE A 478 24.05 -18.49 18.17
C ILE A 478 22.92 -18.81 17.19
N PHE A 479 22.31 -19.99 17.33
CA PHE A 479 21.19 -20.40 16.51
C PHE A 479 20.00 -19.45 16.63
N CYS A 480 19.58 -19.09 17.85
CA CYS A 480 18.48 -18.14 18.07
C CYS A 480 18.77 -16.73 17.49
N ILE A 481 20.02 -16.26 17.58
CA ILE A 481 20.45 -14.97 17.01
C ILE A 481 20.32 -14.97 15.48
N VAL A 482 20.70 -16.07 14.83
CA VAL A 482 20.72 -16.19 13.37
C VAL A 482 19.32 -16.50 12.79
N TRP A 483 18.42 -17.06 13.61
CA TRP A 483 17.09 -17.49 13.16
C TRP A 483 16.29 -16.39 12.46
N GLN A 484 16.08 -15.23 13.10
CA GLN A 484 15.27 -14.16 12.53
C GLN A 484 15.87 -13.54 11.25
N PRO A 485 17.19 -13.31 11.16
CA PRO A 485 17.84 -13.02 9.88
C PRO A 485 17.58 -14.07 8.77
N LEU A 486 17.52 -15.36 9.08
CA LEU A 486 17.18 -16.41 8.09
C LEU A 486 15.70 -16.38 7.68
N VAL A 487 14.82 -15.88 8.56
CA VAL A 487 13.41 -15.63 8.20
C VAL A 487 13.31 -14.56 7.11
N LEU A 488 14.17 -13.52 7.18
CA LEU A 488 14.20 -12.46 6.18
C LEU A 488 14.59 -12.95 4.77
N THR A 489 15.39 -14.01 4.69
CA THR A 489 15.86 -14.58 3.41
C THR A 489 15.02 -15.76 2.94
N GLY A 490 14.10 -16.27 3.78
CA GLY A 490 13.35 -17.49 3.52
C GLY A 490 14.17 -18.79 3.71
N MET A 491 15.45 -18.70 4.06
CA MET A 491 16.34 -19.87 4.22
C MET A 491 16.06 -20.67 5.49
N HIS A 492 15.34 -20.09 6.45
CA HIS A 492 14.97 -20.74 7.71
C HIS A 492 14.23 -22.07 7.54
N VAL A 493 13.41 -22.23 6.49
CA VAL A 493 12.69 -23.49 6.21
C VAL A 493 13.66 -24.63 5.89
N ALA A 494 14.70 -24.36 5.10
CA ALA A 494 15.71 -25.36 4.76
C ALA A 494 16.55 -25.79 5.98
N VAL A 495 16.67 -24.91 6.98
CA VAL A 495 17.33 -25.23 8.26
C VAL A 495 16.41 -26.01 9.19
N PHE A 496 15.12 -25.66 9.20
CA PHE A 496 14.11 -26.30 10.03
C PHE A 496 13.88 -27.76 9.66
N MET A 497 13.76 -28.06 8.36
CA MET A 497 13.34 -29.37 7.87
C MET A 497 14.23 -30.53 8.36
N PRO A 498 15.57 -30.48 8.24
CA PRO A 498 16.43 -31.54 8.77
C PRO A 498 16.30 -31.75 10.29
N ILE A 499 16.14 -30.65 11.05
CA ILE A 499 15.96 -30.73 12.51
C ILE A 499 14.61 -31.39 12.83
N GLY A 500 13.55 -30.99 12.13
CA GLY A 500 12.21 -31.56 12.30
C GLY A 500 12.14 -33.05 11.94
N ILE A 501 12.82 -33.48 10.87
CA ILE A 501 12.92 -34.90 10.47
C ILE A 501 13.59 -35.72 11.57
N ASN A 502 14.69 -35.23 12.14
CA ASN A 502 15.38 -35.92 13.24
C ASN A 502 14.44 -36.08 14.46
N VAL A 503 13.72 -35.02 14.84
CA VAL A 503 12.75 -35.08 15.94
C VAL A 503 11.60 -36.04 15.63
N ALA A 504 11.12 -36.09 14.38
CA ALA A 504 10.11 -37.06 13.95
C ALA A 504 10.62 -38.51 13.99
N GLN A 505 11.92 -38.73 13.82
CA GLN A 505 12.59 -40.02 13.99
C GLN A 505 12.90 -40.35 15.45
N GLY A 506 12.44 -39.53 16.39
CA GLY A 506 12.64 -39.71 17.82
C GLY A 506 14.02 -39.23 18.32
N ILE A 507 14.72 -38.41 17.54
CA ILE A 507 16.00 -37.80 17.93
C ILE A 507 15.74 -36.42 18.54
N PRO A 508 15.87 -36.22 19.86
CA PRO A 508 15.59 -34.93 20.49
C PRO A 508 16.51 -33.82 20.01
N SER A 509 16.03 -32.57 20.03
CA SER A 509 16.86 -31.41 19.67
C SER A 509 16.55 -30.17 20.50
N THR A 510 17.61 -29.56 21.05
CA THR A 510 17.58 -28.24 21.70
C THR A 510 17.52 -27.08 20.70
N LEU A 511 17.83 -27.32 19.42
CA LEU A 511 17.78 -26.31 18.37
C LEU A 511 16.37 -26.05 17.83
N LEU A 512 15.36 -26.80 18.30
CA LEU A 512 13.96 -26.47 18.02
C LEU A 512 13.44 -25.28 18.87
N ALA A 513 14.33 -24.55 19.55
CA ALA A 513 14.08 -23.30 20.28
C ALA A 513 13.69 -22.09 19.38
N LEU A 514 13.14 -22.35 18.20
CA LEU A 514 12.70 -21.39 17.18
C LEU A 514 11.68 -20.41 17.74
N ASN A 515 10.81 -20.93 18.61
CA ASN A 515 9.75 -20.18 19.25
C ASN A 515 10.32 -19.03 20.11
N ILE A 516 11.50 -19.21 20.73
CA ILE A 516 12.14 -18.15 21.51
C ILE A 516 12.40 -16.94 20.64
N ALA A 517 12.93 -17.16 19.44
CA ALA A 517 13.23 -16.08 18.50
C ALA A 517 11.95 -15.41 18.00
N VAL A 518 10.85 -16.16 17.83
CA VAL A 518 9.53 -15.62 17.45
C VAL A 518 8.94 -14.76 18.57
N PHE A 519 8.87 -15.29 19.79
CA PHE A 519 8.34 -14.60 20.96
C PHE A 519 9.19 -13.39 21.36
N ALA A 520 10.51 -13.43 21.13
CA ALA A 520 11.37 -12.27 21.31
C ALA A 520 11.01 -11.12 20.36
N GLN A 521 10.73 -11.42 19.08
CA GLN A 521 10.29 -10.41 18.11
C GLN A 521 8.88 -9.91 18.44
N LEU A 522 7.99 -10.78 18.94
CA LEU A 522 6.69 -10.37 19.48
C LEU A 522 6.86 -9.37 20.62
N GLY A 523 7.73 -9.67 21.59
CA GLY A 523 8.08 -8.76 22.69
C GLY A 523 8.61 -7.43 22.17
N ALA A 524 9.47 -7.44 21.15
CA ALA A 524 9.99 -6.22 20.56
C ALA A 524 8.91 -5.32 19.93
N VAL A 525 7.91 -5.89 19.25
CA VAL A 525 6.75 -5.15 18.71
C VAL A 525 5.89 -4.56 19.82
N ILE A 526 5.64 -5.34 20.88
CA ILE A 526 4.89 -4.85 22.04
C ILE A 526 5.65 -3.68 22.68
N GLY A 527 6.98 -3.77 22.78
CA GLY A 527 7.84 -2.66 23.22
C GLY A 527 7.67 -1.41 22.36
N VAL A 528 7.58 -1.55 21.02
CA VAL A 528 7.27 -0.44 20.12
C VAL A 528 5.87 0.13 20.41
N ALA A 529 4.85 -0.72 20.54
CA ALA A 529 3.47 -0.31 20.79
C ALA A 529 3.27 0.46 22.11
N VAL A 530 4.00 0.04 23.16
CA VAL A 530 4.02 0.72 24.47
C VAL A 530 4.81 2.03 24.39
N ARG A 531 5.94 2.04 23.69
CA ARG A 531 6.84 3.21 23.61
C ARG A 531 6.30 4.33 22.70
N THR A 532 5.63 3.97 21.60
CA THR A 532 5.18 4.94 20.58
C THR A 532 4.07 5.85 21.12
N LYS A 533 4.13 7.14 20.78
CA LYS A 533 3.04 8.10 20.98
C LYS A 533 2.13 8.22 19.76
N ASN A 534 2.57 7.74 18.60
CA ASN A 534 1.80 7.77 17.37
C ASN A 534 0.72 6.67 17.38
N LEU A 535 -0.55 7.06 17.48
CA LEU A 535 -1.66 6.10 17.55
C LEU A 535 -1.74 5.19 16.31
N LYS A 536 -1.40 5.69 15.11
CA LYS A 536 -1.39 4.87 13.89
C LYS A 536 -0.35 3.76 13.98
N LEU A 537 0.86 4.09 14.44
CA LEU A 537 1.91 3.10 14.65
C LEU A 537 1.55 2.11 15.76
N ARG A 538 0.93 2.59 16.84
CA ARG A 538 0.43 1.75 17.94
C ARG A 538 -0.60 0.73 17.45
N VAL A 539 -1.62 1.20 16.72
CA VAL A 539 -2.68 0.34 16.16
C VAL A 539 -2.10 -0.66 15.17
N ALA A 540 -1.20 -0.23 14.29
CA ALA A 540 -0.52 -1.13 13.34
C ALA A 540 0.30 -2.21 14.07
N SER A 541 1.02 -1.84 15.13
CA SER A 541 1.80 -2.79 15.93
C SER A 541 0.91 -3.82 16.60
N ILE A 542 -0.18 -3.38 17.25
CA ILE A 542 -1.12 -4.27 17.93
C ILE A 542 -1.80 -5.24 16.95
N ALA A 543 -2.14 -4.78 15.74
CA ALA A 543 -2.80 -5.61 14.73
C ALA A 543 -1.94 -6.82 14.27
N THR A 544 -0.62 -6.74 14.40
CA THR A 544 0.31 -7.82 13.99
C THR A 544 0.56 -8.89 15.05
N ILE A 545 0.17 -8.64 16.32
CA ILE A 545 0.42 -9.54 17.45
C ILE A 545 -0.21 -10.92 17.29
N PRO A 546 -1.49 -11.09 16.87
CA PRO A 546 -2.13 -12.40 16.83
C PRO A 546 -1.40 -13.41 15.93
N GLY A 547 -0.86 -12.96 14.79
CA GLY A 547 -0.09 -13.82 13.88
C GLY A 547 1.20 -14.33 14.50
N ALA A 548 1.91 -13.47 15.25
CA ALA A 548 3.15 -13.84 15.91
C ALA A 548 2.95 -14.85 17.05
N ILE A 549 1.81 -14.79 17.76
CA ILE A 549 1.46 -15.78 18.80
C ILE A 549 1.36 -17.19 18.22
N VAL A 550 0.83 -17.33 17.00
CA VAL A 550 0.72 -18.63 16.30
C VAL A 550 1.97 -18.99 15.51
N GLY A 551 3.07 -18.25 15.67
CA GLY A 551 4.37 -18.59 15.09
C GLY A 551 4.71 -17.88 13.77
N VAL A 552 3.81 -17.04 13.25
CA VAL A 552 4.00 -16.32 11.98
C VAL A 552 4.59 -14.93 12.26
N THR A 553 5.87 -14.74 11.93
CA THR A 553 6.63 -13.52 12.29
C THR A 553 6.73 -12.49 11.18
N GLU A 554 6.38 -12.85 9.96
CA GLU A 554 6.50 -12.01 8.78
C GLU A 554 5.73 -10.68 8.92
N PRO A 555 4.48 -10.63 9.42
CA PRO A 555 3.77 -9.36 9.63
C PRO A 555 4.50 -8.42 10.59
N ILE A 556 5.07 -8.96 11.67
CA ILE A 556 5.76 -8.14 12.68
C ILE A 556 7.13 -7.66 12.20
N LEU A 557 7.88 -8.54 11.54
CA LEU A 557 9.22 -8.24 11.02
C LEU A 557 9.12 -7.18 9.93
N TYR A 558 8.35 -7.45 8.88
CA TYR A 558 8.28 -6.57 7.72
C TYR A 558 7.43 -5.32 7.98
N GLY A 559 6.41 -5.41 8.84
CA GLY A 559 5.51 -4.31 9.15
C GLY A 559 6.10 -3.28 10.12
N ILE A 560 6.81 -3.73 11.16
CA ILE A 560 7.19 -2.88 12.29
C ILE A 560 8.68 -2.97 12.61
N ASN A 561 9.18 -4.16 12.98
CA ASN A 561 10.50 -4.32 13.59
C ASN A 561 11.66 -4.03 12.64
N LEU A 562 11.58 -4.46 11.38
CA LEU A 562 12.67 -4.28 10.41
C LEU A 562 12.73 -2.84 9.86
N PRO A 563 11.60 -2.18 9.50
CA PRO A 563 11.60 -0.75 9.20
C PRO A 563 12.16 0.09 10.34
N LYS A 564 11.93 -0.34 11.59
CA LYS A 564 12.50 0.25 12.79
C LYS A 564 13.63 -0.64 13.31
N TRP A 565 14.72 -0.76 12.56
CA TRP A 565 15.86 -1.67 12.81
C TRP A 565 16.28 -1.93 14.29
N ARG A 566 16.14 -0.94 15.19
CA ARG A 566 16.47 -1.11 16.62
C ARG A 566 15.56 -2.13 17.34
N PRO A 567 14.23 -2.05 17.26
CA PRO A 567 13.31 -3.12 17.66
C PRO A 567 13.67 -4.52 17.13
N PHE A 568 14.03 -4.65 15.85
CA PHE A 568 14.48 -5.95 15.32
C PHE A 568 15.71 -6.48 16.06
N LEU A 569 16.70 -5.62 16.30
CA LEU A 569 17.90 -5.97 17.06
C LEU A 569 17.59 -6.30 18.53
N ALA A 570 16.65 -5.59 19.15
CA ALA A 570 16.20 -5.88 20.51
C ALA A 570 15.63 -7.29 20.62
N GLY A 571 14.83 -7.72 19.64
CA GLY A 571 14.32 -9.10 19.56
C GLY A 571 15.45 -10.12 19.37
N ILE A 572 16.45 -9.83 18.53
CA ILE A 572 17.62 -10.72 18.36
C ILE A 572 18.39 -10.88 19.68
N ILE A 573 18.65 -9.78 20.39
CA ILE A 573 19.38 -9.80 21.67
C ILE A 573 18.61 -10.61 22.71
N ALA A 574 17.31 -10.35 22.87
CA ALA A 574 16.46 -11.11 23.78
C ALA A 574 16.46 -12.61 23.44
N SER A 575 16.36 -12.95 22.15
CA SER A 575 16.38 -14.34 21.69
C SER A 575 17.71 -15.05 21.95
N GLY A 576 18.84 -14.35 21.82
CA GLY A 576 20.14 -14.91 22.14
C GLY A 576 20.28 -15.25 23.63
N ILE A 577 19.89 -14.32 24.50
CA ILE A 577 19.95 -14.53 25.96
C ILE A 577 19.07 -15.72 26.37
N PHE A 578 17.82 -15.76 25.90
CA PHE A 578 16.93 -16.87 26.24
C PHE A 578 17.30 -18.17 25.52
N GLY A 579 17.91 -18.10 24.35
CA GLY A 579 18.51 -19.26 23.67
C GLY A 579 19.66 -19.88 24.47
N LEU A 580 20.54 -19.05 25.04
CA LEU A 580 21.59 -19.50 25.95
C LEU A 580 21.02 -20.26 27.15
N ILE A 581 20.06 -19.63 27.83
CA ILE A 581 19.40 -20.22 29.01
C ILE A 581 18.67 -21.51 28.64
N SER A 582 17.96 -21.54 27.51
CA SER A 582 17.27 -22.73 27.00
C SER A 582 18.22 -23.88 26.73
N GLY A 583 19.40 -23.59 26.15
CA GLY A 583 20.43 -24.59 25.91
C GLY A 583 21.07 -25.11 27.20
N MET A 584 21.32 -24.24 28.19
CA MET A 584 21.83 -24.65 29.50
C MET A 584 20.85 -25.55 30.25
N LEU A 585 19.56 -25.22 30.17
CA LEU A 585 18.48 -26.00 30.79
C LEU A 585 18.14 -27.29 30.02
N ALA A 586 18.78 -27.55 28.88
CA ALA A 586 18.50 -28.69 28.00
C ALA A 586 17.00 -28.82 27.65
N ILE A 587 16.38 -27.70 27.26
CA ILE A 587 15.00 -27.71 26.78
C ILE A 587 14.99 -28.26 25.36
N GLU A 588 14.31 -29.38 25.17
CA GLU A 588 14.30 -30.12 23.91
C GLU A 588 12.91 -30.23 23.32
N ALA A 589 12.84 -30.21 21.99
CA ALA A 589 11.75 -30.86 21.30
C ALA A 589 12.06 -32.34 21.12
N ARG A 590 11.10 -33.19 21.46
CA ARG A 590 11.20 -34.65 21.51
C ARG A 590 10.26 -35.33 20.54
N ILE A 591 9.14 -34.69 20.24
CA ILE A 591 8.18 -35.10 19.22
C ILE A 591 7.92 -33.94 18.26
N PRO A 592 7.43 -34.21 17.03
CA PRO A 592 6.97 -33.16 16.15
C PRO A 592 5.91 -32.29 16.83
N GLY A 593 6.10 -30.97 16.77
CA GLY A 593 5.22 -30.01 17.43
C GLY A 593 4.69 -28.94 16.48
N GLY A 594 3.65 -28.23 16.92
CA GLY A 594 3.09 -27.07 16.21
C GLY A 594 4.01 -25.83 16.21
N LEU A 595 3.55 -24.75 15.59
CA LEU A 595 4.27 -23.47 15.53
C LEU A 595 3.82 -22.50 16.63
N GLY A 596 4.70 -21.55 16.98
CA GLY A 596 4.39 -20.49 17.94
C GLY A 596 4.05 -21.03 19.32
N ILE A 597 2.93 -20.59 19.89
CA ILE A 597 2.48 -21.08 21.19
C ILE A 597 2.22 -22.58 21.17
N PHE A 598 1.80 -23.16 20.04
CA PHE A 598 1.56 -24.59 19.89
C PHE A 598 2.85 -25.42 19.84
N GLY A 599 4.02 -24.79 19.80
CA GLY A 599 5.31 -25.48 19.89
C GLY A 599 5.52 -26.22 21.21
N PHE A 600 4.74 -25.93 22.25
CA PHE A 600 4.78 -26.68 23.52
C PHE A 600 4.51 -28.17 23.31
N THR A 601 3.71 -28.52 22.30
CA THR A 601 3.42 -29.90 21.93
C THR A 601 4.68 -30.69 21.60
N GLY A 602 5.67 -30.06 20.96
CA GLY A 602 6.94 -30.71 20.66
C GLY A 602 7.79 -31.00 21.91
N ALA A 603 7.55 -30.27 23.00
CA ALA A 603 8.21 -30.48 24.29
C ALA A 603 7.53 -31.57 25.13
N MET A 604 6.29 -31.98 24.78
CA MET A 604 5.50 -32.99 25.47
C MET A 604 5.86 -34.42 25.05
N GLY A 605 7.14 -34.75 25.10
CA GLY A 605 7.64 -36.13 24.93
C GLY A 605 8.42 -36.59 26.16
N GLU A 606 8.39 -37.89 26.45
CA GLU A 606 9.29 -38.49 27.44
C GLU A 606 10.75 -38.38 26.97
N PRO A 607 11.72 -38.20 27.88
CA PRO A 607 13.13 -38.11 27.51
C PRO A 607 13.59 -39.42 26.89
N VAL A 608 14.43 -39.32 25.86
CA VAL A 608 14.99 -40.51 25.18
C VAL A 608 16.23 -40.93 25.95
N THR A 609 16.14 -42.04 26.67
CA THR A 609 17.21 -42.57 27.54
C THR A 609 17.91 -43.81 26.97
N GLU A 610 17.38 -44.40 25.89
CA GLU A 610 17.92 -45.62 25.27
C GLU A 610 18.29 -45.35 23.80
N GLY A 611 19.41 -45.93 23.33
CA GLY A 611 19.92 -45.79 21.96
C GLY A 611 21.19 -44.95 21.82
N LEU A 612 21.63 -44.73 20.56
CA LEU A 612 22.85 -43.98 20.19
C LEU A 612 22.75 -42.47 20.41
N ILE A 613 21.54 -41.92 20.53
CA ILE A 613 21.31 -40.48 20.73
C ILE A 613 20.34 -40.32 21.91
N GLN A 614 20.84 -39.75 23.00
CA GLN A 614 20.10 -39.53 24.24
C GLN A 614 19.74 -38.05 24.40
N SER A 615 18.67 -37.79 25.16
CA SER A 615 18.34 -36.44 25.61
C SER A 615 19.52 -35.79 26.34
N VAL A 616 19.74 -34.51 26.06
CA VAL A 616 20.81 -33.71 26.65
C VAL A 616 20.55 -33.51 28.14
N ASN A 617 21.61 -33.64 28.94
CA ASN A 617 21.54 -33.38 30.37
C ASN A 617 21.38 -31.88 30.63
N ASN A 618 20.43 -31.54 31.51
CA ASN A 618 20.33 -30.20 32.02
C ASN A 618 21.55 -29.91 32.89
N ILE A 619 22.23 -28.79 32.61
CA ILE A 619 23.52 -28.48 33.24
C ILE A 619 23.43 -28.31 34.75
N PHE A 620 22.25 -27.94 35.28
CA PHE A 620 22.02 -27.70 36.70
C PHE A 620 21.62 -28.96 37.46
N THR A 621 20.90 -29.89 36.82
CA THR A 621 20.44 -31.12 37.46
C THR A 621 21.35 -32.32 37.16
N GLY A 622 22.17 -32.24 36.11
CA GLY A 622 23.04 -33.32 35.65
C GLY A 622 22.33 -34.47 34.94
N ILE A 623 21.00 -34.41 34.80
CA ILE A 623 20.16 -35.44 34.20
C ILE A 623 19.22 -34.83 33.13
N PRO A 624 18.66 -35.63 32.21
CA PRO A 624 17.67 -35.16 31.26
C PRO A 624 16.40 -34.67 31.98
N ASN A 625 15.75 -33.63 31.44
CA ASN A 625 14.50 -33.14 32.03
C ASN A 625 13.37 -34.19 31.92
N SER A 626 12.55 -34.34 32.96
CA SER A 626 11.31 -35.11 32.85
C SER A 626 10.33 -34.43 31.86
N LEU A 627 9.34 -35.16 31.36
CA LEU A 627 8.27 -34.63 30.50
C LEU A 627 7.69 -33.30 31.03
N VAL A 628 7.27 -33.30 32.31
CA VAL A 628 6.64 -32.16 32.96
C VAL A 628 7.63 -31.00 33.09
N LEU A 629 8.85 -31.27 33.55
CA LEU A 629 9.85 -30.23 33.74
C LEU A 629 10.23 -29.59 32.40
N ASN A 630 10.46 -30.39 31.36
CA ASN A 630 10.79 -29.90 30.01
C ASN A 630 9.69 -28.98 29.47
N THR A 631 8.43 -29.39 29.60
CA THR A 631 7.27 -28.62 29.12
C THR A 631 7.10 -27.31 29.89
N VAL A 632 7.24 -27.34 31.23
CA VAL A 632 7.15 -26.14 32.07
C VAL A 632 8.28 -25.17 31.76
N LEU A 633 9.53 -25.66 31.66
CA LEU A 633 10.67 -24.83 31.31
C LEU A 633 10.51 -24.22 29.92
N TRP A 634 9.99 -24.98 28.95
CA TRP A 634 9.68 -24.45 27.62
C TRP A 634 8.70 -23.27 27.70
N LEU A 635 7.61 -23.40 28.45
CA LEU A 635 6.62 -22.32 28.62
C LEU A 635 7.23 -21.10 29.32
N VAL A 636 7.99 -21.32 30.40
CA VAL A 636 8.63 -20.25 31.16
C VAL A 636 9.62 -19.46 30.30
N ILE A 637 10.45 -20.14 29.51
CA ILE A 637 11.43 -19.49 28.62
C ILE A 637 10.73 -18.72 27.48
N ASN A 638 9.74 -19.32 26.82
CA ASN A 638 9.05 -18.67 25.70
C ASN A 638 8.14 -17.52 26.13
N LEU A 639 7.54 -17.58 27.33
CA LEU A 639 6.78 -16.45 27.87
C LEU A 639 7.71 -15.40 28.50
N GLY A 640 8.82 -15.83 29.12
CA GLY A 640 9.80 -14.95 29.75
C GLY A 640 10.59 -14.08 28.77
N VAL A 641 10.82 -14.55 27.53
CA VAL A 641 11.52 -13.76 26.51
C VAL A 641 10.70 -12.55 26.04
N ILE A 642 9.36 -12.57 26.17
CA ILE A 642 8.48 -11.48 25.75
C ILE A 642 8.76 -10.21 26.57
N PRO A 643 8.70 -10.20 27.93
CA PRO A 643 9.13 -9.05 28.74
C PRO A 643 10.54 -8.56 28.41
N CYS A 644 11.48 -9.46 28.17
CA CYS A 644 12.85 -9.10 27.82
C CYS A 644 12.92 -8.33 26.47
N GLY A 645 12.20 -8.83 25.45
CA GLY A 645 12.05 -8.14 24.17
C GLY A 645 11.35 -6.78 24.31
N ILE A 646 10.33 -6.67 25.17
CA ILE A 646 9.65 -5.41 25.48
C ILE A 646 10.64 -4.41 26.08
N VAL A 647 11.39 -4.81 27.10
CA VAL A 647 12.34 -3.94 27.81
C VAL A 647 13.44 -3.45 26.87
N PHE A 648 14.09 -4.36 26.13
CA PHE A 648 15.13 -3.95 25.19
C PHE A 648 14.58 -3.04 24.09
N SER A 649 13.42 -3.37 23.53
CA SER A 649 12.81 -2.54 22.49
C SER A 649 12.42 -1.16 23.04
N TYR A 650 11.84 -1.09 24.24
CA TYR A 650 11.48 0.17 24.90
C TYR A 650 12.67 1.11 25.09
N PHE A 651 13.83 0.58 25.51
CA PHE A 651 15.04 1.37 25.73
C PHE A 651 15.83 1.67 24.45
N MET A 652 15.89 0.73 23.51
CA MET A 652 16.63 0.91 22.26
C MET A 652 15.85 1.78 21.27
N TYR A 653 14.52 1.67 21.25
CA TYR A 653 13.66 2.41 20.34
C TYR A 653 13.39 3.84 20.84
N GLU A 654 13.86 4.80 20.06
CA GLU A 654 13.47 6.20 20.17
C GLU A 654 12.67 6.54 18.91
N GLU A 655 11.39 6.86 19.08
CA GLU A 655 10.49 7.19 17.96
C GLU A 655 10.88 8.50 17.29
N ARG A 656 10.97 9.58 18.07
CA ARG A 656 11.51 10.87 17.64
C ARG A 656 12.91 11.08 18.21
N LYS A 657 13.83 11.51 17.36
CA LYS A 657 15.17 11.90 17.78
C LYS A 657 15.12 13.31 18.35
N ASN A 658 15.86 13.58 19.42
CA ASN A 658 15.97 14.93 19.96
C ASN A 658 16.91 15.78 19.08
N GLU A 659 16.44 16.96 18.68
CA GLU A 659 17.13 17.90 17.78
C GLU A 659 18.54 18.20 18.29
N LYS A 660 18.67 18.59 19.56
CA LYS A 660 19.95 18.95 20.19
C LYS A 660 20.91 17.76 20.30
N LYS A 661 20.41 16.57 20.64
CA LYS A 661 21.22 15.34 20.72
C LYS A 661 21.76 14.93 19.35
N GLU A 662 20.95 15.04 18.30
CA GLU A 662 21.39 14.72 16.94
C GLU A 662 22.34 15.79 16.38
N ILE A 663 22.09 17.08 16.62
CA ILE A 663 23.01 18.17 16.25
C ILE A 663 24.39 17.93 16.88
N SER A 664 24.46 17.63 18.19
CA SER A 664 25.72 17.32 18.87
C SER A 664 26.43 16.09 18.27
N LYS A 665 25.66 15.09 17.82
CA LYS A 665 26.21 13.92 17.14
C LYS A 665 26.76 14.26 15.76
N ILE A 666 26.08 15.12 15.00
CA ILE A 666 26.53 15.60 13.69
C ILE A 666 27.79 16.46 13.87
N ASN A 667 27.83 17.33 14.88
CA ASN A 667 29.01 18.11 15.26
C ASN A 667 30.25 17.23 15.50
N LYS A 668 30.10 16.10 16.20
CA LYS A 668 31.21 15.12 16.38
C LYS A 668 31.68 14.52 15.06
N MET A 669 30.78 14.32 14.11
CA MET A 669 31.13 13.81 12.78
C MET A 669 31.81 14.89 11.94
N LEU A 670 31.33 16.13 12.01
CA LEU A 670 31.96 17.31 11.40
C LEU A 670 33.41 17.47 11.86
N ILE A 671 33.69 17.38 13.17
CA ILE A 671 35.07 17.39 13.70
C ILE A 671 35.91 16.28 13.05
N GLY A 672 35.35 15.07 12.94
CA GLY A 672 36.04 13.94 12.32
C GLY A 672 36.37 14.17 10.85
N TYR A 673 35.42 14.73 10.08
CA TYR A 673 35.63 15.03 8.66
C TYR A 673 36.57 16.21 8.43
N TYR A 674 36.50 17.24 9.27
CA TYR A 674 37.41 18.39 9.23
C TYR A 674 38.85 17.97 9.55
N SER A 675 39.03 17.15 10.60
CA SER A 675 40.32 16.54 10.96
C SER A 675 40.93 15.74 9.81
N LEU A 676 40.14 14.91 9.12
CA LEU A 676 40.59 14.16 7.94
C LEU A 676 40.95 15.08 6.76
N SER A 677 40.15 16.11 6.51
CA SER A 677 40.34 17.03 5.37
C SER A 677 41.65 17.81 5.47
N LEU A 678 42.08 18.15 6.68
CA LEU A 678 43.29 18.93 6.94
C LEU A 678 44.48 18.09 7.43
N GLY A 679 44.31 16.79 7.66
CA GLY A 679 45.36 15.91 8.19
C GLY A 679 45.78 16.24 9.64
N ILE A 680 44.94 16.93 10.41
CA ILE A 680 45.21 17.35 11.79
C ILE A 680 44.60 16.40 12.81
N LYS A 681 45.05 16.46 14.07
CA LYS A 681 44.46 15.64 15.15
C LYS A 681 43.03 16.10 15.46
N LYS A 682 42.16 15.18 15.91
CA LYS A 682 40.77 15.51 16.27
C LYS A 682 40.63 16.58 17.36
N ASN A 683 41.59 16.67 18.27
CA ASN A 683 41.57 17.69 19.33
C ASN A 683 41.84 19.09 18.74
N GLU A 684 42.82 19.21 17.85
CA GLU A 684 43.13 20.46 17.14
C GLU A 684 41.95 20.88 16.24
N ALA A 685 41.34 19.93 15.52
CA ALA A 685 40.12 20.17 14.75
C ALA A 685 38.95 20.67 15.60
N LYS A 686 38.81 20.12 16.82
CA LYS A 686 37.77 20.54 17.76
C LYS A 686 37.99 21.97 18.24
N GLU A 687 39.22 22.33 18.58
CA GLU A 687 39.57 23.69 19.00
C GLU A 687 39.34 24.70 17.87
N ALA A 688 39.78 24.39 16.64
CA ALA A 688 39.58 25.24 15.48
C ALA A 688 38.09 25.47 15.15
N LEU A 689 37.25 24.44 15.31
CA LEU A 689 35.82 24.52 15.05
C LEU A 689 35.00 25.04 16.24
N GLN A 690 35.60 25.18 17.43
CA GLN A 690 34.90 25.52 18.65
C GLN A 690 33.95 26.73 18.54
N PRO A 691 34.32 27.87 17.92
CA PRO A 691 33.39 28.99 17.77
C PRO A 691 32.16 28.64 16.93
N HIS A 692 32.33 27.93 15.82
CA HIS A 692 31.22 27.50 14.96
C HIS A 692 30.34 26.43 15.64
N LEU A 693 30.96 25.49 16.36
CA LEU A 693 30.23 24.45 17.10
C LEU A 693 29.38 25.05 18.22
N GLN A 694 29.93 26.01 18.97
CA GLN A 694 29.18 26.74 20.00
C GLN A 694 28.05 27.56 19.38
N ALA A 695 28.30 28.24 18.25
CA ALA A 695 27.27 28.96 17.51
C ALA A 695 26.11 28.01 17.15
N ILE A 696 26.39 26.88 16.50
CA ILE A 696 25.39 25.89 16.10
C ILE A 696 24.63 25.31 17.31
N GLU A 697 25.32 24.94 18.40
CA GLU A 697 24.68 24.36 19.58
C GLU A 697 23.79 25.37 20.33
N SER A 698 24.12 26.66 20.25
CA SER A 698 23.32 27.74 20.85
C SER A 698 22.01 28.03 20.12
N LEU A 699 21.89 27.62 18.84
CA LEU A 699 20.69 27.85 18.01
C LEU A 699 19.47 27.06 18.49
N VAL A 700 19.68 25.98 19.25
CA VAL A 700 18.59 25.12 19.76
C VAL A 700 18.56 25.23 21.28
N THR A 701 17.64 26.05 21.78
CA THR A 701 17.49 26.28 23.22
C THR A 701 16.60 25.21 23.89
N ILE A 702 16.63 25.16 25.22
CA ILE A 702 15.74 24.25 25.98
C ILE A 702 14.27 24.66 25.78
N ALA A 703 13.99 25.97 25.72
CA ALA A 703 12.65 26.49 25.47
C ALA A 703 12.10 26.08 24.10
N ASP A 704 12.94 26.07 23.06
CA ASP A 704 12.54 25.58 21.73
C ASP A 704 12.16 24.10 21.78
N ILE A 705 12.96 23.28 22.46
CA ILE A 705 12.69 21.84 22.62
C ILE A 705 11.36 21.62 23.35
N ASP A 706 11.08 22.39 24.40
CA ASP A 706 9.83 22.26 25.15
C ASP A 706 8.62 22.73 24.33
N LYS A 707 8.79 23.77 23.51
CA LYS A 707 7.76 24.17 22.54
C LYS A 707 7.54 23.09 21.49
N ILE A 708 8.58 22.52 20.89
CA ILE A 708 8.47 21.40 19.94
C ILE A 708 7.75 20.19 20.57
N LYS A 709 8.00 19.87 21.85
CA LYS A 709 7.25 18.82 22.58
C LYS A 709 5.76 19.16 22.73
N LEU A 710 5.42 20.44 22.91
CA LEU A 710 4.01 20.87 22.97
C LEU A 710 3.32 20.64 21.61
N ILE A 711 3.98 21.00 20.51
CA ILE A 711 3.50 20.74 19.14
C ILE A 711 3.34 19.24 18.90
N GLU A 712 4.33 18.44 19.31
CA GLU A 712 4.26 16.98 19.24
C GLU A 712 3.02 16.44 19.96
N ASN A 713 2.72 16.92 21.17
CA ASN A 713 1.54 16.49 21.93
C ASN A 713 0.22 16.91 21.24
N GLU A 714 0.18 18.05 20.56
CA GLU A 714 -0.98 18.47 19.76
C GLU A 714 -1.18 17.58 18.54
N LEU A 715 -0.10 17.27 17.81
CA LEU A 715 -0.13 16.31 16.68
C LEU A 715 -0.58 14.92 17.14
N VAL A 716 -0.21 14.48 18.35
CA VAL A 716 -0.73 13.24 18.95
C VAL A 716 -2.23 13.31 19.17
N LYS A 717 -2.76 14.44 19.68
CA LYS A 717 -4.21 14.62 19.86
C LYS A 717 -4.95 14.60 18.52
N ILE A 718 -4.45 15.33 17.52
CA ILE A 718 -5.01 15.36 16.16
C ILE A 718 -5.05 13.95 15.56
N THR A 719 -3.92 13.24 15.60
CA THR A 719 -3.87 11.86 15.09
C THR A 719 -4.79 10.91 15.87
N THR A 720 -4.95 11.12 17.17
CA THR A 720 -5.85 10.34 18.02
C THR A 720 -7.31 10.53 17.63
N VAL A 721 -7.77 11.79 17.56
CA VAL A 721 -9.13 12.12 17.16
C VAL A 721 -9.39 11.67 15.71
N GLY A 722 -8.42 11.86 14.81
CA GLY A 722 -8.52 11.40 13.43
C GLY A 722 -8.72 9.89 13.28
N VAL A 723 -8.05 9.07 14.11
CA VAL A 723 -8.26 7.61 14.12
C VAL A 723 -9.61 7.23 14.74
N GLN A 724 -10.07 7.95 15.77
CA GLN A 724 -11.40 7.76 16.35
C GLN A 724 -12.51 8.06 15.34
N LEU A 725 -12.34 9.15 14.59
CA LEU A 725 -13.23 9.54 13.49
C LEU A 725 -13.25 8.47 12.41
N GLU A 726 -12.08 8.03 11.91
CA GLU A 726 -12.00 6.94 10.93
C GLU A 726 -12.71 5.67 11.43
N LYS A 727 -12.54 5.29 12.70
CA LYS A 727 -13.22 4.12 13.28
C LYS A 727 -14.73 4.31 13.36
N ALA A 728 -15.20 5.49 13.73
CA ALA A 728 -16.63 5.82 13.78
C ALA A 728 -17.25 5.74 12.38
N ILE A 729 -16.59 6.31 11.37
CA ILE A 729 -17.00 6.23 9.96
C ILE A 729 -17.03 4.76 9.48
N ILE A 730 -15.99 3.97 9.76
CA ILE A 730 -15.93 2.55 9.36
C ILE A 730 -17.08 1.75 9.95
N ASN A 731 -17.37 1.92 11.24
CA ASN A 731 -18.46 1.22 11.90
C ASN A 731 -19.81 1.62 11.29
N ASN A 732 -19.98 2.91 11.03
CA ASN A 732 -21.17 3.46 10.40
C ASN A 732 -21.40 2.88 8.99
N GLU A 733 -20.36 2.85 8.16
CA GLU A 733 -20.40 2.24 6.82
C GLU A 733 -20.69 0.73 6.87
N LYS A 734 -20.13 0.00 7.85
CA LYS A 734 -20.41 -1.43 8.03
C LYS A 734 -21.89 -1.67 8.39
N GLU A 735 -22.45 -0.86 9.28
CA GLU A 735 -23.86 -0.95 9.64
C GLU A 735 -24.77 -0.59 8.47
N LYS A 736 -24.45 0.47 7.73
CA LYS A 736 -25.14 0.82 6.48
C LYS A 736 -25.10 -0.32 5.46
N ALA A 737 -23.93 -0.91 5.22
CA ALA A 737 -23.78 -2.05 4.31
C ALA A 737 -24.57 -3.28 4.77
N ALA A 738 -24.62 -3.55 6.09
CA ALA A 738 -25.43 -4.62 6.64
C ALA A 738 -26.93 -4.36 6.45
N ILE A 739 -27.38 -3.12 6.62
CA ILE A 739 -28.76 -2.70 6.35
C ILE A 739 -29.09 -2.86 4.86
N ILE A 740 -28.24 -2.35 3.96
CA ILE A 740 -28.41 -2.53 2.51
C ILE A 740 -28.52 -4.01 2.14
N LYS A 741 -27.69 -4.87 2.74
CA LYS A 741 -27.74 -6.32 2.51
C LYS A 741 -29.06 -6.93 3.02
N LYS A 742 -29.54 -6.54 4.20
CA LYS A 742 -30.83 -7.01 4.74
C LYS A 742 -32.00 -6.57 3.86
N VAL A 743 -32.02 -5.30 3.45
CA VAL A 743 -33.03 -4.76 2.52
C VAL A 743 -32.98 -5.49 1.17
N LYS A 744 -31.78 -5.75 0.61
CA LYS A 744 -31.60 -6.57 -0.60
C LYS A 744 -32.20 -7.97 -0.46
N ILE A 745 -31.94 -8.66 0.65
CA ILE A 745 -32.46 -10.02 0.88
C ILE A 745 -33.98 -10.02 1.01
N MET A 746 -34.55 -9.05 1.74
CA MET A 746 -36.00 -8.95 1.93
C MET A 746 -36.73 -8.60 0.63
N HIS A 747 -36.15 -7.70 -0.18
CA HIS A 747 -36.64 -7.37 -1.51
C HIS A 747 -36.57 -8.56 -2.47
N THR A 748 -35.47 -9.33 -2.45
CA THR A 748 -35.30 -10.51 -3.33
C THR A 748 -36.24 -11.67 -2.95
N LYS A 749 -36.61 -11.78 -1.67
CA LYS A 749 -37.52 -12.82 -1.17
C LYS A 749 -39.00 -12.43 -1.21
N ASN A 750 -39.36 -11.28 -1.80
CA ASN A 750 -40.74 -10.76 -1.82
C ASN A 750 -41.39 -10.69 -0.42
N VAL A 751 -40.60 -10.41 0.62
CA VAL A 751 -41.11 -10.30 1.99
C VAL A 751 -41.87 -8.97 2.11
N GLN A 752 -43.19 -9.03 2.27
CA GLN A 752 -44.09 -7.87 2.42
C GLN A 752 -44.15 -7.31 3.85
N ASP A 753 -43.01 -7.27 4.54
CA ASP A 753 -42.91 -6.69 5.89
C ASP A 753 -42.45 -5.23 5.76
N GLU A 754 -43.40 -4.35 5.42
CA GLU A 754 -43.13 -2.92 5.21
C GLU A 754 -42.61 -2.22 6.48
N ASP A 755 -43.06 -2.65 7.65
CA ASP A 755 -42.64 -2.11 8.95
C ASP A 755 -41.16 -2.41 9.23
N ALA A 756 -40.73 -3.66 9.02
CA ALA A 756 -39.33 -4.04 9.17
C ALA A 756 -38.40 -3.32 8.17
N ILE A 757 -38.87 -3.07 6.95
CA ILE A 757 -38.12 -2.31 5.94
C ILE A 757 -38.02 -0.83 6.35
N ASN A 758 -39.12 -0.22 6.82
CA ASN A 758 -39.15 1.17 7.29
C ASN A 758 -38.27 1.39 8.53
N GLU A 759 -38.22 0.44 9.46
CA GLU A 759 -37.32 0.48 10.62
C GLU A 759 -35.85 0.50 10.17
N LEU A 760 -35.49 -0.35 9.20
CA LEU A 760 -34.13 -0.40 8.66
C LEU A 760 -33.76 0.86 7.88
N LEU A 761 -34.69 1.43 7.11
CA LEU A 761 -34.50 2.70 6.40
C LEU A 761 -34.30 3.86 7.38
N THR A 762 -35.11 3.93 8.43
CA THR A 762 -34.97 4.93 9.50
C THR A 762 -33.61 4.80 10.19
N LYS A 763 -33.18 3.56 10.47
CA LYS A 763 -31.85 3.29 11.02
C LYS A 763 -30.72 3.70 10.07
N PHE A 764 -30.88 3.49 8.75
CA PHE A 764 -29.92 3.93 7.73
C PHE A 764 -29.81 5.46 7.64
N GLU A 765 -30.93 6.17 7.75
CA GLU A 765 -30.99 7.64 7.78
C GLU A 765 -30.32 8.20 9.05
N MET A 766 -30.62 7.64 10.23
CA MET A 766 -29.95 8.01 11.49
C MET A 766 -28.43 7.76 11.46
N LEU A 767 -28.01 6.67 10.81
CA LEU A 767 -26.59 6.40 10.57
C LEU A 767 -25.97 7.41 9.59
N SER A 768 -26.76 8.04 8.73
CA SER A 768 -26.26 9.09 7.83
C SER A 768 -26.03 10.42 8.53
N ASP A 769 -26.78 10.70 9.59
CA ASP A 769 -26.63 11.88 10.44
C ASP A 769 -26.00 11.53 11.79
N ASN A 770 -24.83 10.87 11.74
CA ASN A 770 -24.19 10.32 12.93
C ASN A 770 -23.57 11.44 13.78
N GLN A 771 -24.29 11.86 14.82
CA GLN A 771 -23.87 12.89 15.77
C GLN A 771 -22.43 12.72 16.28
N LYS A 772 -21.99 11.47 16.51
CA LYS A 772 -20.62 11.18 16.98
C LYS A 772 -19.56 11.42 15.91
N VAL A 773 -19.87 11.21 14.63
CA VAL A 773 -18.97 11.54 13.52
C VAL A 773 -18.84 13.06 13.43
N ASN A 774 -19.96 13.78 13.45
CA ASN A 774 -19.98 15.25 13.39
C ASN A 774 -19.21 15.89 14.56
N GLU A 775 -19.40 15.39 15.80
CA GLU A 775 -18.65 15.84 16.98
C GLU A 775 -17.14 15.63 16.84
N LEU A 776 -16.72 14.48 16.29
CA LEU A 776 -15.31 14.16 16.09
C LEU A 776 -14.69 14.98 14.95
N GLU A 777 -15.45 15.29 13.90
CA GLU A 777 -15.05 16.18 12.81
C GLU A 777 -14.82 17.61 13.32
N GLN A 778 -15.78 18.18 14.04
CA GLN A 778 -15.65 19.51 14.65
C GLN A 778 -14.46 19.58 15.62
N LYS A 779 -14.29 18.55 16.45
CA LYS A 779 -13.15 18.46 17.37
C LYS A 779 -11.81 18.39 16.63
N LEU A 780 -11.77 17.68 15.50
CA LEU A 780 -10.56 17.58 14.67
C LEU A 780 -10.24 18.92 14.00
N GLU A 781 -11.25 19.61 13.49
CA GLU A 781 -11.12 20.94 12.88
C GLU A 781 -10.55 21.95 13.88
N LEU A 782 -11.12 22.05 15.07
CA LEU A 782 -10.65 22.95 16.14
C LEU A 782 -9.20 22.64 16.57
N LEU A 783 -8.83 21.37 16.67
CA LEU A 783 -7.45 20.98 16.97
C LEU A 783 -6.48 21.35 15.84
N ASN A 784 -6.90 21.22 14.57
CA ASN A 784 -6.09 21.61 13.42
C ASN A 784 -5.89 23.14 13.37
N GLU A 785 -6.94 23.92 13.62
CA GLU A 785 -6.84 25.38 13.69
C GLU A 785 -5.85 25.85 14.76
N GLN A 786 -5.91 25.25 15.96
CA GLN A 786 -4.95 25.54 17.04
C GLN A 786 -3.52 25.19 16.63
N ASN A 787 -3.33 24.00 16.04
CA ASN A 787 -2.02 23.50 15.65
C ASN A 787 -1.40 24.29 14.47
N ASN A 788 -2.20 24.89 13.59
CA ASN A 788 -1.68 25.67 12.45
C ASN A 788 -0.74 26.81 12.88
N ARG A 789 -1.05 27.50 13.99
CA ARG A 789 -0.20 28.57 14.52
C ARG A 789 1.14 28.04 15.03
N ASN A 790 1.10 26.89 15.70
CA ASN A 790 2.27 26.23 16.23
C ASN A 790 3.16 25.64 15.14
N MET A 791 2.55 25.04 14.11
CA MET A 791 3.25 24.57 12.91
C MET A 791 3.90 25.70 12.12
N LEU A 792 3.25 26.88 12.04
CA LEU A 792 3.87 28.05 11.43
C LEU A 792 5.10 28.52 12.22
N TRP A 793 5.02 28.56 13.55
CA TRP A 793 6.18 28.84 14.39
C TRP A 793 7.29 27.82 14.15
N LEU A 794 6.95 26.52 14.10
CA LEU A 794 7.92 25.45 13.87
C LEU A 794 8.64 25.66 12.54
N LYS A 795 7.90 25.89 11.45
CA LYS A 795 8.48 26.13 10.13
C LYS A 795 9.43 27.33 10.12
N ASN A 796 9.01 28.45 10.69
CA ASN A 796 9.85 29.65 10.77
C ASN A 796 11.11 29.41 11.61
N TRP A 797 10.98 28.70 12.73
CA TRP A 797 12.12 28.32 13.57
C TRP A 797 13.08 27.40 12.81
N GLN A 798 12.57 26.40 12.09
CA GLN A 798 13.36 25.48 11.28
C GLN A 798 14.15 26.20 10.20
N GLU A 799 13.52 27.10 9.45
CA GLU A 799 14.17 27.92 8.40
C GLU A 799 15.26 28.84 8.99
N GLN A 800 14.98 29.48 10.15
CA GLN A 800 15.95 30.36 10.82
C GLN A 800 17.16 29.60 11.38
N VAL A 801 16.94 28.45 12.01
CA VAL A 801 18.03 27.63 12.54
C VAL A 801 18.83 27.03 11.40
N PHE A 802 18.17 26.51 10.37
CA PHE A 802 18.83 25.86 9.25
C PHE A 802 19.70 26.82 8.44
N SER A 803 19.20 28.01 8.10
CA SER A 803 19.98 29.03 7.38
C SER A 803 21.25 29.45 8.13
N LYS A 804 21.19 29.57 9.46
CA LYS A 804 22.38 29.86 10.29
C LYS A 804 23.38 28.70 10.32
N ILE A 805 22.90 27.46 10.28
CA ILE A 805 23.78 26.28 10.17
C ILE A 805 24.44 26.24 8.79
N GLU A 806 23.71 26.55 7.72
CA GLU A 806 24.28 26.63 6.36
C GLU A 806 25.42 27.63 6.28
N ILE A 807 25.25 28.83 6.84
CA ILE A 807 26.31 29.86 6.89
C ILE A 807 27.55 29.33 7.60
N ASN A 808 27.38 28.71 8.77
CA ASN A 808 28.52 28.15 9.51
C ASN A 808 29.20 26.99 8.78
N LEU A 809 28.43 26.11 8.14
CA LEU A 809 28.98 25.01 7.34
C LEU A 809 29.73 25.51 6.11
N ASP A 810 29.25 26.58 5.49
CA ASP A 810 29.91 27.23 4.37
C ASP A 810 31.28 27.78 4.78
N ASP A 811 31.35 28.54 5.88
CA ASP A 811 32.61 29.04 6.43
C ASP A 811 33.60 27.91 6.75
N ILE A 812 33.11 26.83 7.36
CA ILE A 812 33.92 25.65 7.68
C ILE A 812 34.40 24.94 6.41
N SER A 813 33.56 24.85 5.38
CA SER A 813 33.94 24.20 4.12
C SER A 813 35.04 24.98 3.40
N ILE A 814 35.00 26.31 3.48
CA ILE A 814 36.01 27.22 2.92
C ILE A 814 37.33 27.09 3.68
N SER A 815 37.30 27.12 5.01
CA SER A 815 38.50 26.98 5.85
C SER A 815 39.16 25.61 5.71
N ALA A 816 38.37 24.55 5.55
CA ALA A 816 38.85 23.19 5.29
C ALA A 816 39.31 22.93 3.85
N LYS A 817 39.03 23.86 2.90
CA LYS A 817 39.16 23.64 1.45
C LYS A 817 38.47 22.36 0.97
N ASN A 818 37.34 22.00 1.58
CA ASN A 818 36.60 20.79 1.26
C ASN A 818 35.10 21.05 1.13
N SER A 819 34.63 21.15 -0.11
CA SER A 819 33.21 21.38 -0.43
C SER A 819 32.30 20.21 -0.04
N GLU A 820 32.82 18.99 0.13
CA GLU A 820 32.02 17.83 0.55
C GLU A 820 31.48 17.99 1.98
N LEU A 821 32.09 18.84 2.82
CA LEU A 821 31.58 19.15 4.16
C LEU A 821 30.20 19.80 4.12
N LYS A 822 29.85 20.51 3.03
CA LYS A 822 28.51 21.07 2.83
C LYS A 822 27.43 19.99 2.74
N ASN A 823 27.77 18.76 2.34
CA ASN A 823 26.80 17.66 2.27
C ASN A 823 26.32 17.20 3.68
N LEU A 824 26.96 17.66 4.76
CA LEU A 824 26.44 17.46 6.12
C LEU A 824 25.17 18.28 6.38
N ASN A 825 24.89 19.28 5.55
CA ASN A 825 23.68 20.09 5.64
C ASN A 825 22.40 19.23 5.60
N THR A 826 22.40 18.17 4.79
CA THR A 826 21.33 17.16 4.76
C THR A 826 21.08 16.51 6.13
N TRP A 827 22.12 16.30 6.94
CA TRP A 827 22.00 15.70 8.26
C TRP A 827 21.44 16.69 9.28
N TYR A 828 21.90 17.94 9.24
CA TYR A 828 21.35 19.00 10.09
C TYR A 828 19.89 19.29 9.75
N TRP A 829 19.54 19.32 8.46
CA TRP A 829 18.16 19.46 8.01
C TRP A 829 17.27 18.36 8.61
N ASN A 830 17.69 17.10 8.49
CA ASN A 830 16.97 15.95 9.04
C ASN A 830 16.88 15.99 10.58
N ALA A 831 17.88 16.55 11.26
CA ALA A 831 17.87 16.72 12.72
C ALA A 831 16.89 17.79 13.17
N ILE A 832 16.78 18.90 12.43
CA ILE A 832 15.87 20.03 12.71
C ILE A 832 14.41 19.68 12.36
N HIS A 833 14.21 18.95 11.27
CA HIS A 833 12.90 18.50 10.81
C HIS A 833 12.51 17.13 11.41
N SER A 834 13.08 16.77 12.57
CA SER A 834 12.87 15.44 13.16
C SER A 834 11.40 15.16 13.48
N LEU A 835 10.67 16.19 13.92
CA LEU A 835 9.24 16.12 14.20
C LEU A 835 8.44 15.85 12.92
N ASP A 836 8.66 16.65 11.88
CA ASP A 836 7.96 16.52 10.60
C ASP A 836 8.19 15.16 9.95
N ILE A 837 9.44 14.69 9.99
CA ILE A 837 9.83 13.39 9.46
C ILE A 837 9.13 12.27 10.23
N ASN A 838 9.06 12.38 11.57
CA ASN A 838 8.43 11.36 12.40
C ASN A 838 6.90 11.28 12.18
N TYR A 839 6.26 12.42 11.94
CA TYR A 839 4.83 12.49 11.64
C TYR A 839 4.50 12.42 10.13
N MET A 840 5.50 12.13 9.29
CA MET A 840 5.37 12.01 7.83
C MET A 840 4.82 13.27 7.13
N ILE A 841 5.05 14.43 7.73
CA ILE A 841 4.80 15.75 7.13
C ILE A 841 5.86 16.00 6.05
N ASN A 842 7.13 15.67 6.35
CA ASN A 842 8.25 15.75 5.43
C ASN A 842 8.94 14.38 5.26
N GLU A 843 9.58 14.16 4.11
CA GLU A 843 10.47 13.01 3.93
C GLU A 843 11.89 13.35 4.41
N SER A 844 12.59 12.37 4.97
CA SER A 844 14.01 12.54 5.28
C SER A 844 14.81 12.71 3.99
N LEU A 845 15.67 13.72 3.92
CA LEU A 845 16.54 13.91 2.78
C LEU A 845 17.57 12.76 2.68
N ILE A 846 17.82 12.30 1.46
CA ILE A 846 18.76 11.21 1.16
C ILE A 846 20.19 11.77 1.16
N ASN A 847 21.08 11.12 1.90
CA ASN A 847 22.46 11.56 2.03
C ASN A 847 23.30 11.16 0.81
N GLU A 848 24.08 12.09 0.27
CA GLU A 848 25.04 11.85 -0.81
C GLU A 848 26.46 11.50 -0.34
N ILE A 849 26.74 11.63 0.97
CA ILE A 849 28.06 11.32 1.52
C ILE A 849 28.31 9.80 1.47
N ASP A 850 29.14 9.35 0.53
CA ASP A 850 29.67 8.00 0.53
C ASP A 850 30.72 7.85 1.64
N LYS A 851 30.30 7.24 2.76
CA LYS A 851 31.17 6.91 3.90
C LYS A 851 32.43 6.13 3.50
N LYS A 852 32.44 5.45 2.34
CA LYS A 852 33.62 4.73 1.84
C LYS A 852 34.61 5.62 1.07
N ALA A 853 34.16 6.68 0.42
CA ALA A 853 35.04 7.61 -0.30
C ALA A 853 35.93 8.41 0.66
N LEU A 854 35.36 8.85 1.79
CA LEU A 854 36.07 9.63 2.83
C LEU A 854 37.01 8.83 3.73
N ARG A 855 36.99 7.49 3.67
CA ARG A 855 37.96 6.62 4.36
C ARG A 855 39.14 6.21 3.46
N LYS A 856 39.04 6.46 2.16
CA LYS A 856 40.04 6.06 1.16
C LYS A 856 40.99 7.20 0.77
N LYS A 857 40.62 8.45 1.07
CA LYS A 857 41.52 9.59 1.15
C LYS A 857 41.98 9.72 2.60
#